data_AF-A0A496RVV6-F1
#
_entry.id   AF-A0A496RVV6-F1
#
_cell.length_a   1.000
_cell.length_b   1.000
_cell.length_c   1.000
_cell.angle_alpha   90.00
_cell.angle_beta   90.00
_cell.angle_gamma   90.00
#
_symmetry.space_group_name_H-M   'P 1'
#
loop_
_entity.id
_entity.type
_entity.pdbx_description
1 polymer ?
#
loop_
_entity_poly.entity_id
_entity_poly.type
_entity_poly.pdbx_seq_one_letter_code
_entity_poly.pdbx_strand_id
1 'polypeptide(L)'
;HVPENRYYVYIYHVSPDEDQVQYKYEYERDTDTLLHTYEYDVYGRLVSKTDSEVVHVYYVDTGRIKTKILLVSGDDPAGTIFSYSNDPIHNVDTDSEYGYLTMKINPDLSYTTYSDYWSADQPRYVKEYDAAGNLLAEYEYDADGNLVEESEDTIEEYGSGLMKRKIEGATLDIYEYREEDWDSQGYGRVTLIYDASETTYRTYDWGAVQVTVDEYEGEYEPGADSDVRSDVIESERVCTYVYDHNDEQVDLDTLTNGWVLRQQTVYDEDGVTVAEEYIYDETGRLTRDDHISENRYYTYTYYESPNEDQQHYKYEYEISTAALIATYEYNTAGDLVSITYPGGGWIEKYTSPDPLRWKREVKASGIVSEYTNEYIWGDTWSHFGRQELYYDLVTYQTWDWIDVAGSEQVLVTEFSGDYVPIKDSANKGAIDLADRTVEILYDRDPALDDNGKDIETQNNGWIEREKSIYDTNGVTILEKYLRDEDERLIKDIHTEDNAYYTYVYHDGDGIDGSVHYKKEYTYDEAEEDDILEGTLEGTLLATYEYIDDDYMTKWGEDGTITTLLLDNDVSYNNTYLNTADGILHIYNWDGSWNLLSVRKEYPDGTVEICTPDSPEDPVWPLAEKREPVKSFIKGVNMPWVLYGYDIGLNPDTGEHEGFSRNLSDLYEKMDARKGDYVRVFLFSDLRAGINFDTDGTPLSFTDKVYEDMQALLDCAEALGIKVMPVLFDYLLGGVKDGPGAGHRAEHADLIDDADKRKALIDICKPFIEHFKDHEAIHAWDIMNEPEGAKEFGNVEFSAIYDFLREFADMIHEVNQGSAEPNPDLLVTVGSQSRAGMLDMLEEWDDEGYSAILDLCQFHYYNYMEEEEERKHLEYSFTTEELALLNGIPIIAGELEPTDIIDKLDILLENGYIGGLFWEDGNGFELSESEYEELKDWFYGTICEYNDAGQLIKEIRPDGAYKTFEDYYVGTDQAQYIKEYTADGTLLVTYEYDIDGNLVSETGADYTYYASGRVETKTLKTASGDDAAGTVYTYYDNETRDTQ
;
A
#
# COMPACT_ATOMS: atom_id res chain seq x y z
N HIS A 1 40.08 -22.94 5.81
CA HIS A 1 39.35 -22.50 4.61
C HIS A 1 40.34 -22.03 3.58
N VAL A 2 40.47 -22.75 2.47
CA VAL A 2 41.21 -22.28 1.30
C VAL A 2 40.15 -21.68 0.37
N PRO A 3 40.34 -20.47 -0.17
CA PRO A 3 39.48 -19.96 -1.25
C PRO A 3 39.34 -21.04 -2.33
N GLU A 4 38.14 -21.22 -2.90
CA GLU A 4 37.80 -22.41 -3.71
C GLU A 4 38.78 -22.70 -4.88
N ASN A 5 39.55 -21.70 -5.32
CA ASN A 5 40.48 -21.77 -6.46
C ASN A 5 41.98 -21.90 -6.12
N ARG A 6 42.39 -22.21 -4.87
CA ARG A 6 43.83 -22.36 -4.52
C ARG A 6 44.16 -23.69 -3.82
N TYR A 7 45.43 -24.09 -3.87
CA TYR A 7 45.99 -25.15 -3.02
C TYR A 7 47.44 -24.87 -2.60
N TYR A 8 47.89 -25.51 -1.51
CA TYR A 8 49.22 -25.29 -0.93
C TYR A 8 50.04 -26.58 -0.87
N VAL A 9 51.33 -26.50 -1.19
CA VAL A 9 52.32 -27.58 -0.98
C VAL A 9 53.28 -27.14 0.10
N TYR A 10 53.46 -27.97 1.12
CA TYR A 10 54.35 -27.69 2.25
C TYR A 10 55.55 -28.65 2.22
N ILE A 11 56.76 -28.13 2.34
CA ILE A 11 57.98 -28.91 2.58
C ILE A 11 58.42 -28.65 4.02
N TYR A 12 58.40 -29.71 4.83
CA TYR A 12 58.81 -29.68 6.23
C TYR A 12 60.28 -30.10 6.36
N HIS A 13 60.99 -29.49 7.31
CA HIS A 13 62.32 -29.95 7.68
C HIS A 13 62.20 -31.10 8.69
N VAL A 14 62.68 -32.30 8.35
CA VAL A 14 62.63 -33.45 9.26
C VAL A 14 63.74 -33.32 10.31
N SER A 15 63.43 -32.62 11.41
CA SER A 15 64.17 -32.71 12.67
C SER A 15 63.47 -33.75 13.57
N PRO A 16 64.19 -34.59 14.33
CA PRO A 16 63.57 -35.68 15.10
C PRO A 16 62.59 -35.25 16.20
N ASP A 17 62.45 -33.95 16.50
CA ASP A 17 61.64 -33.47 17.63
C ASP A 17 60.53 -32.44 17.28
N GLU A 18 60.36 -31.97 16.03
CA GLU A 18 59.23 -31.09 15.64
C GLU A 18 59.08 -30.95 14.10
N ASP A 19 57.86 -31.09 13.57
CA ASP A 19 57.52 -30.88 12.15
C ASP A 19 57.32 -29.38 11.87
N GLN A 20 58.38 -28.65 11.49
CA GLN A 20 58.27 -27.24 11.09
C GLN A 20 58.37 -27.05 9.57
N VAL A 21 57.50 -26.20 9.02
CA VAL A 21 57.45 -25.85 7.59
C VAL A 21 58.69 -25.05 7.24
N GLN A 22 59.48 -25.51 6.25
CA GLN A 22 60.60 -24.76 5.71
C GLN A 22 60.19 -23.96 4.47
N TYR A 23 59.40 -24.58 3.59
CA TYR A 23 58.87 -23.94 2.39
C TYR A 23 57.36 -24.18 2.28
N LYS A 24 56.64 -23.14 1.88
CA LYS A 24 55.23 -23.22 1.46
C LYS A 24 55.14 -22.72 0.02
N TYR A 25 54.49 -23.47 -0.83
CA TYR A 25 54.20 -23.10 -2.22
C TYR A 25 52.70 -22.95 -2.38
N GLU A 26 52.25 -21.87 -2.98
CA GLU A 26 50.85 -21.58 -3.27
C GLU A 26 50.60 -21.69 -4.77
N TYR A 27 49.63 -22.51 -5.15
CA TYR A 27 49.27 -22.77 -6.54
C TYR A 27 47.82 -22.38 -6.81
N GLU A 28 47.56 -21.93 -8.03
CA GLU A 28 46.21 -21.82 -8.57
C GLU A 28 45.68 -23.21 -8.95
N ARG A 29 44.47 -23.56 -8.48
CA ARG A 29 43.94 -24.94 -8.57
C ARG A 29 43.65 -25.38 -10.00
N ASP A 30 43.18 -24.48 -10.86
CA ASP A 30 42.72 -24.83 -12.20
C ASP A 30 43.87 -24.92 -13.23
N THR A 31 44.95 -24.16 -13.02
CA THR A 31 46.06 -24.04 -13.97
C THR A 31 47.35 -24.73 -13.51
N ASP A 32 47.42 -25.11 -12.23
CA ASP A 32 48.62 -25.64 -11.58
C ASP A 32 49.81 -24.66 -11.60
N THR A 33 49.52 -23.36 -11.74
CA THR A 33 50.52 -22.30 -11.80
C THR A 33 50.98 -21.93 -10.39
N LEU A 34 52.30 -21.92 -10.16
CA LEU A 34 52.89 -21.46 -8.90
C LEU A 34 52.73 -19.95 -8.76
N LEU A 35 51.96 -19.52 -7.77
CA LEU A 35 51.68 -18.12 -7.48
C LEU A 35 52.72 -17.53 -6.52
N HIS A 36 53.01 -18.23 -5.42
CA HIS A 36 53.91 -17.75 -4.38
C HIS A 36 54.79 -18.88 -3.81
N THR A 37 56.04 -18.55 -3.52
CA THR A 37 56.95 -19.35 -2.69
C THR A 37 57.23 -18.60 -1.39
N TYR A 38 56.99 -19.22 -0.25
CA TYR A 38 57.30 -18.68 1.07
C TYR A 38 58.40 -19.53 1.70
N GLU A 39 59.40 -18.88 2.29
CA GLU A 39 60.48 -19.51 3.05
C GLU A 39 60.38 -19.10 4.52
N TYR A 40 60.50 -20.06 5.43
CA TYR A 40 60.44 -19.84 6.87
C TYR A 40 61.75 -20.25 7.55
N ASP A 41 62.08 -19.60 8.67
CA ASP A 41 63.21 -19.98 9.51
C ASP A 41 62.90 -21.23 10.34
N VAL A 42 63.88 -21.70 11.12
CA VAL A 42 63.76 -22.90 11.98
C VAL A 42 62.75 -22.77 13.12
N TYR A 43 62.14 -21.60 13.29
CA TYR A 43 61.10 -21.31 14.29
C TYR A 43 59.74 -21.01 13.63
N GLY A 44 59.61 -21.23 12.30
CA GLY A 44 58.38 -21.02 11.55
C GLY A 44 58.06 -19.56 11.23
N ARG A 45 59.05 -18.65 11.32
CA ARG A 45 58.87 -17.23 11.02
C ARG A 45 59.22 -16.94 9.56
N LEU A 46 58.43 -16.11 8.88
CA LEU A 46 58.61 -15.82 7.45
C LEU A 46 59.94 -15.08 7.21
N VAL A 47 60.75 -15.61 6.29
CA VAL A 47 62.06 -15.07 5.89
C VAL A 47 61.97 -14.41 4.52
N SER A 48 61.33 -15.08 3.56
CA SER A 48 61.15 -14.54 2.21
C SER A 48 59.82 -14.98 1.59
N LYS A 49 59.30 -14.14 0.69
CA LYS A 49 58.15 -14.42 -0.17
C LYS A 49 58.52 -14.04 -1.59
N THR A 50 58.42 -14.99 -2.51
CA THR A 50 58.69 -14.78 -3.94
C THR A 50 57.43 -15.04 -4.74
N ASP A 51 57.07 -14.11 -5.61
CA ASP A 51 56.07 -14.29 -6.66
C ASP A 51 56.72 -14.18 -8.04
N SER A 52 55.92 -14.16 -9.10
CA SER A 52 56.42 -14.08 -10.48
C SER A 52 57.13 -12.76 -10.80
N GLU A 53 56.92 -11.71 -10.01
CA GLU A 53 57.34 -10.35 -10.30
C GLU A 53 58.32 -9.79 -9.27
N VAL A 54 58.31 -10.28 -8.03
CA VAL A 54 59.02 -9.68 -6.89
C VAL A 54 59.51 -10.73 -5.88
N VAL A 55 60.68 -10.47 -5.27
CA VAL A 55 61.16 -11.14 -4.05
C VAL A 55 61.10 -10.17 -2.87
N HIS A 56 60.33 -10.51 -1.85
CA HIS A 56 60.31 -9.83 -0.56
C HIS A 56 61.15 -10.63 0.44
N VAL A 57 62.03 -9.96 1.19
CA VAL A 57 62.76 -10.50 2.34
C VAL A 57 62.29 -9.76 3.57
N TYR A 58 62.10 -10.45 4.69
CA TYR A 58 61.49 -9.90 5.90
C TYR A 58 62.48 -9.78 7.05
N TYR A 59 62.25 -8.83 7.95
CA TYR A 59 62.82 -8.80 9.28
C TYR A 59 62.16 -9.89 10.13
N VAL A 60 62.89 -10.97 10.38
CA VAL A 60 62.34 -12.18 11.02
C VAL A 60 61.70 -11.92 12.39
N ASP A 61 62.17 -10.91 13.13
CA ASP A 61 61.65 -10.60 14.47
C ASP A 61 60.38 -9.74 14.46
N THR A 62 60.11 -8.97 13.40
CA THR A 62 58.96 -8.05 13.32
C THR A 62 57.95 -8.43 12.23
N GLY A 63 58.34 -9.27 11.27
CA GLY A 63 57.53 -9.62 10.11
C GLY A 63 57.44 -8.52 9.05
N ARG A 64 58.15 -7.38 9.20
CA ARG A 64 58.15 -6.29 8.22
C ARG A 64 59.06 -6.59 7.03
N ILE A 65 58.72 -6.05 5.86
CA ILE A 65 59.54 -6.16 4.66
C ILE A 65 60.86 -5.42 4.90
N LYS A 66 61.97 -6.12 4.70
CA LYS A 66 63.34 -5.60 4.77
C LYS A 66 63.84 -5.17 3.40
N THR A 67 63.64 -6.02 2.39
CA THR A 67 63.97 -5.68 1.00
C THR A 67 62.93 -6.19 0.03
N LYS A 68 62.70 -5.42 -1.04
CA LYS A 68 61.87 -5.79 -2.20
C LYS A 68 62.75 -5.77 -3.45
N ILE A 69 62.82 -6.89 -4.18
CA ILE A 69 63.63 -7.04 -5.39
C ILE A 69 62.71 -7.29 -6.57
N LEU A 70 62.76 -6.44 -7.60
CA LEU A 70 61.96 -6.63 -8.81
C LEU A 70 62.58 -7.70 -9.71
N LEU A 71 61.81 -8.70 -10.11
CA LEU A 71 62.19 -9.76 -11.06
C LEU A 71 61.82 -9.42 -12.50
N VAL A 72 60.86 -8.51 -12.69
CA VAL A 72 60.40 -8.00 -13.98
C VAL A 72 60.51 -6.48 -14.01
N SER A 73 60.61 -5.90 -15.21
CA SER A 73 60.67 -4.44 -15.37
C SER A 73 59.27 -3.84 -15.37
N GLY A 74 59.07 -2.78 -14.59
CA GLY A 74 57.91 -1.87 -14.64
C GLY A 74 58.39 -0.43 -14.85
N ASP A 75 57.93 0.50 -14.00
CA ASP A 75 58.50 1.85 -13.91
C ASP A 75 59.98 1.83 -13.49
N ASP A 76 60.35 0.79 -12.72
CA ASP A 76 61.73 0.47 -12.37
C ASP A 76 62.22 -0.80 -13.10
N PRO A 77 63.50 -0.84 -13.51
CA PRO A 77 64.04 -1.99 -14.25
C PRO A 77 64.17 -3.23 -13.37
N ALA A 78 64.03 -4.41 -13.97
CA ALA A 78 64.27 -5.69 -13.31
C ALA A 78 65.67 -5.74 -12.68
N GLY A 79 65.75 -6.19 -11.43
CA GLY A 79 66.95 -6.17 -10.61
C GLY A 79 67.07 -4.98 -9.67
N THR A 80 66.12 -4.04 -9.68
CA THR A 80 66.05 -2.95 -8.70
C THR A 80 65.74 -3.49 -7.31
N ILE A 81 66.48 -3.01 -6.30
CA ILE A 81 66.35 -3.41 -4.90
C ILE A 81 65.92 -2.21 -4.07
N PHE A 82 64.78 -2.32 -3.39
CA PHE A 82 64.32 -1.38 -2.38
C PHE A 82 64.64 -1.92 -0.99
N SER A 83 65.13 -1.08 -0.10
CA SER A 83 65.42 -1.42 1.31
C SER A 83 64.60 -0.54 2.24
N TYR A 84 63.96 -1.17 3.22
CA TYR A 84 63.07 -0.50 4.17
C TYR A 84 63.62 -0.59 5.60
N SER A 85 63.30 0.41 6.42
CA SER A 85 63.60 0.39 7.85
C SER A 85 62.75 -0.65 8.60
N ASN A 86 63.12 -0.95 9.84
CA ASN A 86 62.34 -1.85 10.70
C ASN A 86 61.35 -1.09 11.61
N ASP A 87 61.28 0.23 11.49
CA ASP A 87 60.45 1.08 12.34
C ASP A 87 58.98 1.06 11.86
N PRO A 88 57.99 1.02 12.77
CA PRO A 88 56.58 1.13 12.41
C PRO A 88 56.28 2.50 11.80
N ILE A 89 55.54 2.52 10.70
CA ILE A 89 54.93 3.76 10.19
C ILE A 89 53.70 4.07 11.04
N HIS A 90 53.76 5.14 11.82
CA HIS A 90 52.69 5.57 12.74
C HIS A 90 51.68 6.51 12.07
N ASN A 91 51.01 6.15 10.95
CA ASN A 91 49.78 6.87 10.53
C ASN A 91 48.95 6.35 9.32
N VAL A 92 49.07 5.10 8.87
CA VAL A 92 48.22 4.61 7.75
C VAL A 92 47.48 3.34 8.13
N ASP A 93 46.15 3.39 8.00
CA ASP A 93 45.21 2.44 8.59
C ASP A 93 45.09 1.09 7.87
N THR A 94 45.91 0.78 6.84
CA THR A 94 45.70 -0.45 6.05
C THR A 94 46.93 -1.25 5.62
N ASP A 95 48.16 -0.73 5.60
CA ASP A 95 49.35 -1.50 5.14
C ASP A 95 50.50 -1.52 6.16
N SER A 96 50.35 -2.35 7.20
CA SER A 96 51.32 -2.48 8.31
C SER A 96 52.64 -3.23 7.96
N GLU A 97 52.82 -3.68 6.72
CA GLU A 97 53.93 -4.57 6.33
C GLU A 97 55.25 -3.84 5.99
N TYR A 98 55.23 -2.52 5.74
CA TYR A 98 56.40 -1.72 5.35
C TYR A 98 56.91 -0.81 6.48
N GLY A 99 58.22 -0.54 6.48
CA GLY A 99 58.85 0.59 7.17
C GLY A 99 59.24 1.69 6.17
N TYR A 100 59.95 2.74 6.60
CA TYR A 100 60.38 3.83 5.71
C TYR A 100 61.35 3.35 4.60
N LEU A 101 61.20 3.83 3.37
CA LEU A 101 62.06 3.45 2.22
C LEU A 101 63.48 4.03 2.34
N THR A 102 64.38 3.39 3.08
CA THR A 102 65.72 3.95 3.30
C THR A 102 66.65 4.00 2.06
N MET A 103 66.45 3.13 1.07
CA MET A 103 67.38 3.03 -0.08
C MET A 103 66.76 2.35 -1.29
N LYS A 104 67.11 2.81 -2.49
CA LYS A 104 66.81 2.20 -3.79
C LYS A 104 68.11 1.95 -4.56
N ILE A 105 68.36 0.72 -5.00
CA ILE A 105 69.55 0.34 -5.78
C ILE A 105 69.10 -0.09 -7.17
N ASN A 106 69.62 0.56 -8.21
CA ASN A 106 69.36 0.22 -9.60
C ASN A 106 70.22 -0.98 -10.07
N PRO A 107 69.88 -1.64 -11.18
CA PRO A 107 70.63 -2.80 -11.69
C PRO A 107 72.09 -2.51 -12.08
N ASP A 108 72.42 -1.25 -12.36
CA ASP A 108 73.79 -0.80 -12.63
C ASP A 108 74.60 -0.51 -11.35
N LEU A 109 74.00 -0.75 -10.18
CA LEU A 109 74.51 -0.50 -8.83
C LEU A 109 74.58 0.97 -8.41
N SER A 110 74.09 1.92 -9.23
CA SER A 110 73.76 3.26 -8.71
C SER A 110 72.66 3.16 -7.66
N TYR A 111 72.66 4.06 -6.69
CA TYR A 111 71.67 3.99 -5.61
C TYR A 111 71.26 5.36 -5.08
N THR A 112 70.03 5.44 -4.60
CA THR A 112 69.44 6.60 -3.95
C THR A 112 69.17 6.26 -2.49
N THR A 113 69.53 7.16 -1.57
CA THR A 113 69.20 7.03 -0.14
C THR A 113 68.21 8.10 0.28
N TYR A 114 67.37 7.77 1.26
CA TYR A 114 66.30 8.62 1.75
C TYR A 114 66.37 8.74 3.28
N SER A 115 66.21 9.94 3.84
CA SER A 115 66.27 10.16 5.29
C SER A 115 65.40 11.34 5.77
N ASP A 116 65.23 11.40 7.10
CA ASP A 116 64.55 12.47 7.85
C ASP A 116 63.12 12.80 7.37
N TYR A 117 62.32 11.76 7.23
CA TYR A 117 60.94 11.81 6.73
C TYR A 117 60.02 12.78 7.49
N TRP A 118 59.20 13.52 6.73
CA TRP A 118 58.08 14.30 7.23
C TRP A 118 56.83 13.44 7.45
N SER A 119 56.62 12.45 6.57
CA SER A 119 55.52 11.49 6.62
C SER A 119 55.99 10.11 6.13
N ALA A 120 55.09 9.11 6.10
CA ALA A 120 55.39 7.76 5.64
C ALA A 120 56.09 7.71 4.26
N ASP A 121 55.65 8.61 3.36
CA ASP A 121 56.03 8.58 1.95
C ASP A 121 56.85 9.82 1.52
N GLN A 122 57.04 10.81 2.41
CA GLN A 122 57.72 12.07 2.09
C GLN A 122 59.10 12.18 2.79
N PRO A 123 60.22 11.83 2.11
CA PRO A 123 61.56 12.04 2.65
C PRO A 123 61.96 13.52 2.58
N ARG A 124 62.60 14.04 3.63
CA ARG A 124 63.18 15.39 3.61
C ARG A 124 64.47 15.43 2.79
N TYR A 125 65.30 14.40 2.88
CA TYR A 125 66.56 14.36 2.15
C TYR A 125 66.61 13.19 1.18
N VAL A 126 66.97 13.47 -0.08
CA VAL A 126 67.20 12.48 -1.14
C VAL A 126 68.61 12.66 -1.68
N LYS A 127 69.41 11.59 -1.64
CA LYS A 127 70.80 11.61 -2.11
C LYS A 127 71.01 10.55 -3.17
N GLU A 128 71.55 10.94 -4.31
CA GLU A 128 71.84 10.02 -5.42
C GLU A 128 73.33 9.71 -5.50
N TYR A 129 73.68 8.45 -5.72
CA TYR A 129 75.05 7.96 -5.79
C TYR A 129 75.30 7.15 -7.05
N ASP A 130 76.50 7.28 -7.62
CA ASP A 130 76.96 6.37 -8.68
C ASP A 130 77.31 4.98 -8.14
N ALA A 131 77.57 4.03 -9.05
CA ALA A 131 77.95 2.65 -8.72
C ALA A 131 79.27 2.52 -7.93
N ALA A 132 80.10 3.57 -7.88
CA ALA A 132 81.32 3.63 -7.09
C ALA A 132 81.09 4.25 -5.69
N GLY A 133 79.88 4.73 -5.40
CA GLY A 133 79.48 5.36 -4.14
C GLY A 133 79.80 6.86 -4.07
N ASN A 134 80.06 7.53 -5.20
CA ASN A 134 80.22 8.98 -5.21
C ASN A 134 78.84 9.65 -5.24
N LEU A 135 78.64 10.67 -4.39
CA LEU A 135 77.42 11.49 -4.37
C LEU A 135 77.32 12.32 -5.66
N LEU A 136 76.19 12.21 -6.35
CA LEU A 136 75.87 12.91 -7.59
C LEU A 136 75.01 14.14 -7.33
N ALA A 137 73.98 14.00 -6.49
CA ALA A 137 73.05 15.05 -6.14
C ALA A 137 72.51 14.85 -4.72
N GLU A 138 72.19 15.96 -4.05
CA GLU A 138 71.47 16.00 -2.79
C GLU A 138 70.33 17.01 -2.93
N TYR A 139 69.13 16.58 -2.57
CA TYR A 139 67.91 17.37 -2.63
C TYR A 139 67.31 17.47 -1.23
N GLU A 140 66.88 18.67 -0.83
CA GLU A 140 66.05 18.89 0.36
C GLU A 140 64.63 19.22 -0.08
N TYR A 141 63.68 18.51 0.49
CA TYR A 141 62.25 18.68 0.27
C TYR A 141 61.56 19.17 1.54
N ASP A 142 60.63 20.09 1.39
CA ASP A 142 59.72 20.49 2.46
C ASP A 142 58.70 19.38 2.79
N ALA A 143 57.79 19.65 3.73
CA ALA A 143 56.77 18.69 4.15
C ALA A 143 55.74 18.36 3.06
N ASP A 144 55.59 19.24 2.05
CA ASP A 144 54.66 19.11 0.93
C ASP A 144 55.31 18.47 -0.31
N GLY A 145 56.63 18.25 -0.26
CA GLY A 145 57.39 17.59 -1.31
C GLY A 145 57.98 18.52 -2.37
N ASN A 146 58.07 19.82 -2.10
CA ASN A 146 58.72 20.79 -2.99
C ASN A 146 60.22 20.89 -2.74
N LEU A 147 61.00 21.12 -3.81
CA LEU A 147 62.46 21.26 -3.74
C LEU A 147 62.84 22.65 -3.19
N VAL A 148 63.68 22.70 -2.15
CA VAL A 148 64.18 23.95 -1.56
C VAL A 148 65.43 24.43 -2.32
N GLU A 149 65.36 25.54 -3.07
CA GLU A 149 66.49 26.14 -3.83
C GLU A 149 66.98 27.45 -3.14
N GLU A 150 68.29 27.66 -2.99
CA GLU A 150 68.87 28.94 -2.50
C GLU A 150 69.16 29.89 -3.69
N SER A 151 68.48 31.04 -3.75
CA SER A 151 68.72 32.15 -4.69
C SER A 151 69.21 33.41 -3.95
N GLU A 152 70.18 34.12 -4.51
CA GLU A 152 70.75 35.37 -3.95
C GLU A 152 69.82 36.58 -4.16
N ASP A 153 69.75 37.51 -3.18
CA ASP A 153 68.98 38.75 -3.26
C ASP A 153 69.49 39.70 -4.38
N THR A 154 68.56 40.38 -5.07
CA THR A 154 68.87 41.45 -6.04
C THR A 154 68.62 42.82 -5.41
N ILE A 155 69.61 43.73 -5.47
CA ILE A 155 69.52 45.08 -4.92
C ILE A 155 69.64 46.13 -6.05
N GLU A 156 68.69 47.06 -6.09
CA GLU A 156 68.70 48.25 -6.94
C GLU A 156 68.90 49.50 -6.08
N GLU A 157 69.77 50.41 -6.51
CA GLU A 157 70.09 51.65 -5.79
C GLU A 157 69.63 52.90 -6.58
N TYR A 158 69.29 53.96 -5.86
CA TYR A 158 69.11 55.28 -6.42
C TYR A 158 70.44 55.85 -6.94
N GLY A 159 70.38 56.92 -7.75
CA GLY A 159 71.58 57.66 -8.16
C GLY A 159 72.36 58.30 -7.00
N SER A 160 71.74 58.41 -5.83
CA SER A 160 72.34 58.82 -4.55
C SER A 160 73.15 57.72 -3.86
N GLY A 161 73.02 56.46 -4.28
CA GLY A 161 73.62 55.28 -3.64
C GLY A 161 72.82 54.73 -2.46
N LEU A 162 71.60 55.24 -2.22
CA LEU A 162 70.65 54.67 -1.25
C LEU A 162 69.89 53.50 -1.89
N MET A 163 69.51 52.50 -1.09
CA MET A 163 68.69 51.39 -1.60
C MET A 163 67.35 51.92 -2.12
N LYS A 164 66.99 51.50 -3.32
CA LYS A 164 65.72 51.81 -3.98
C LYS A 164 64.78 50.62 -3.90
N ARG A 165 65.28 49.44 -4.25
CA ARG A 165 64.52 48.18 -4.28
C ARG A 165 65.40 47.01 -3.85
N LYS A 166 64.82 46.08 -3.10
CA LYS A 166 65.39 44.78 -2.77
C LYS A 166 64.41 43.71 -3.25
N ILE A 167 64.89 42.76 -4.03
CA ILE A 167 64.15 41.55 -4.42
C ILE A 167 64.82 40.39 -3.70
N GLU A 168 64.12 39.74 -2.78
CA GLU A 168 64.68 38.62 -2.03
C GLU A 168 64.78 37.40 -2.95
N GLY A 169 65.96 36.79 -3.03
CA GLY A 169 66.19 35.73 -3.99
C GLY A 169 65.32 34.52 -3.70
N ALA A 170 65.21 34.14 -2.42
CA ALA A 170 64.53 32.94 -1.97
C ALA A 170 62.99 33.04 -2.02
N THR A 171 62.42 34.20 -1.67
CA THR A 171 60.97 34.39 -1.60
C THR A 171 60.41 35.14 -2.81
N LEU A 172 61.26 35.86 -3.55
CA LEU A 172 60.88 36.84 -4.59
C LEU A 172 60.13 38.07 -4.03
N ASP A 173 60.12 38.27 -2.72
CA ASP A 173 59.51 39.45 -2.10
C ASP A 173 60.21 40.72 -2.54
N ILE A 174 59.43 41.78 -2.76
CA ILE A 174 59.95 43.07 -3.22
C ILE A 174 59.73 44.14 -2.15
N TYR A 175 60.82 44.75 -1.73
CA TYR A 175 60.81 45.91 -0.82
C TYR A 175 61.26 47.13 -1.57
N GLU A 176 60.47 48.20 -1.57
CA GLU A 176 60.86 49.50 -2.11
C GLU A 176 60.93 50.56 -1.02
N TYR A 177 61.91 51.44 -1.14
CA TYR A 177 62.24 52.42 -0.12
C TYR A 177 62.18 53.82 -0.67
N ARG A 178 61.82 54.80 0.17
CA ARG A 178 61.90 56.22 -0.17
C ARG A 178 63.35 56.66 -0.36
N GLU A 179 63.62 57.61 -1.26
CA GLU A 179 64.96 58.22 -1.40
C GLU A 179 65.27 59.18 -0.24
N GLU A 180 65.52 58.63 0.94
CA GLU A 180 66.01 59.29 2.14
C GLU A 180 66.96 58.35 2.91
N ASP A 181 67.86 58.90 3.72
CA ASP A 181 68.72 58.07 4.59
C ASP A 181 68.09 58.04 5.99
N TRP A 182 67.13 57.12 6.17
CA TRP A 182 66.41 57.00 7.43
C TRP A 182 67.31 56.36 8.48
N ASP A 183 67.51 57.07 9.59
CA ASP A 183 68.38 56.64 10.71
C ASP A 183 69.81 56.21 10.31
N SER A 184 70.35 56.76 9.21
CA SER A 184 71.70 56.45 8.70
C SER A 184 71.92 54.97 8.31
N GLN A 185 70.86 54.26 7.94
CA GLN A 185 70.91 52.83 7.60
C GLN A 185 71.28 52.55 6.14
N GLY A 186 71.37 53.59 5.31
CA GLY A 186 71.68 53.47 3.88
C GLY A 186 70.47 53.22 2.98
N TYR A 187 69.26 53.29 3.54
CA TYR A 187 67.98 53.21 2.85
C TYR A 187 66.92 54.04 3.59
N GLY A 188 65.81 54.34 2.91
CA GLY A 188 64.73 55.16 3.47
C GLY A 188 63.67 54.35 4.19
N ARG A 189 62.58 55.01 4.58
CA ARG A 189 61.39 54.28 5.04
C ARG A 189 60.79 53.48 3.88
N VAL A 190 60.22 52.32 4.20
CA VAL A 190 59.55 51.45 3.23
C VAL A 190 58.36 52.18 2.63
N THR A 191 58.24 52.11 1.31
CA THR A 191 57.11 52.66 0.56
C THR A 191 56.23 51.59 -0.04
N LEU A 192 56.76 50.38 -0.26
CA LEU A 192 56.01 49.23 -0.75
C LEU A 192 56.66 47.93 -0.25
N ILE A 193 55.82 46.94 0.10
CA ILE A 193 56.20 45.54 0.30
C ILE A 193 55.30 44.70 -0.61
N TYR A 194 55.88 43.83 -1.41
CA TYR A 194 55.19 42.77 -2.14
C TYR A 194 55.59 41.42 -1.55
N ASP A 195 54.60 40.65 -1.12
CA ASP A 195 54.73 39.26 -0.72
C ASP A 195 54.40 38.38 -1.92
N ALA A 196 55.42 37.76 -2.50
CA ALA A 196 55.24 36.97 -3.71
C ALA A 196 54.52 35.64 -3.45
N SER A 197 54.50 35.17 -2.21
CA SER A 197 53.82 33.93 -1.83
C SER A 197 52.30 34.12 -1.70
N GLU A 198 51.88 35.31 -1.25
CA GLU A 198 50.47 35.69 -1.13
C GLU A 198 49.94 36.42 -2.37
N THR A 199 50.81 36.85 -3.28
CA THR A 199 50.47 37.74 -4.40
C THR A 199 49.77 39.02 -3.93
N THR A 200 50.23 39.56 -2.80
CA THR A 200 49.72 40.80 -2.21
C THR A 200 50.81 41.84 -2.10
N TYR A 201 50.45 43.11 -2.27
CA TYR A 201 51.37 44.20 -1.97
C TYR A 201 50.71 45.29 -1.12
N ARG A 202 51.51 45.90 -0.25
CA ARG A 202 51.10 47.00 0.61
C ARG A 202 51.92 48.23 0.30
N THR A 203 51.27 49.39 0.12
CA THR A 203 51.94 50.68 0.00
C THR A 203 51.82 51.48 1.29
N TYR A 204 52.87 52.23 1.64
CA TYR A 204 52.96 52.96 2.91
C TYR A 204 53.13 54.47 2.72
N ASP A 205 52.08 55.23 2.98
CA ASP A 205 52.08 56.69 2.91
C ASP A 205 52.25 57.33 4.29
N TRP A 206 53.51 57.65 4.60
CA TRP A 206 53.92 58.19 5.89
C TRP A 206 53.54 59.66 6.07
N GLY A 207 52.59 59.93 6.97
CA GLY A 207 52.29 61.24 7.54
C GLY A 207 53.19 61.62 8.71
N ALA A 208 52.80 62.67 9.45
CA ALA A 208 53.56 63.14 10.62
C ALA A 208 53.20 62.41 11.94
N VAL A 209 52.03 61.79 11.98
CA VAL A 209 51.48 61.06 13.14
C VAL A 209 50.83 59.75 12.71
N GLN A 210 50.32 59.71 11.48
CA GLN A 210 49.62 58.58 10.91
C GLN A 210 50.34 58.04 9.68
N VAL A 211 50.10 56.77 9.39
CA VAL A 211 50.49 56.11 8.14
C VAL A 211 49.23 55.52 7.51
N THR A 212 49.07 55.76 6.21
CA THR A 212 48.05 55.11 5.39
C THR A 212 48.69 53.91 4.71
N VAL A 213 48.08 52.74 4.89
CA VAL A 213 48.54 51.48 4.30
C VAL A 213 47.47 51.01 3.33
N ASP A 214 47.75 51.03 2.04
CA ASP A 214 46.87 50.47 1.02
C ASP A 214 47.35 49.07 0.67
N GLU A 215 46.47 48.09 0.75
CA GLU A 215 46.69 46.67 0.45
C GLU A 215 46.02 46.31 -0.87
N TYR A 216 46.75 45.58 -1.71
CA TYR A 216 46.37 45.21 -3.06
C TYR A 216 46.54 43.69 -3.24
N GLU A 217 45.64 43.08 -4.01
CA GLU A 217 45.73 41.68 -4.46
C GLU A 217 46.08 41.65 -5.95
N GLY A 218 47.30 41.26 -6.28
CA GLY A 218 47.83 41.29 -7.64
C GLY A 218 49.34 41.06 -7.70
N GLU A 219 49.84 40.71 -8.88
CA GLU A 219 51.28 40.58 -9.12
C GLU A 219 51.91 41.97 -9.24
N TYR A 220 52.98 42.22 -8.50
CA TYR A 220 53.78 43.44 -8.61
C TYR A 220 55.10 43.15 -9.35
N GLU A 221 55.19 43.53 -10.62
CA GLU A 221 56.33 43.27 -11.52
C GLU A 221 57.04 44.57 -11.95
N PRO A 222 57.77 45.25 -11.06
CA PRO A 222 58.40 46.51 -11.41
C PRO A 222 59.52 46.30 -12.44
N GLY A 223 59.46 47.04 -13.54
CA GLY A 223 60.53 47.02 -14.54
C GLY A 223 61.89 47.48 -13.96
N ALA A 224 62.99 46.96 -14.49
CA ALA A 224 64.33 47.44 -14.11
C ALA A 224 64.45 48.96 -14.32
N ASP A 225 65.04 49.67 -13.35
CA ASP A 225 65.19 51.14 -13.32
C ASP A 225 63.87 51.95 -13.20
N SER A 226 62.69 51.32 -13.07
CA SER A 226 61.39 51.99 -12.90
C SER A 226 61.29 52.81 -11.62
N ASP A 227 60.45 53.86 -11.58
CA ASP A 227 60.18 54.58 -10.33
C ASP A 227 59.57 53.65 -9.25
N VAL A 228 59.71 53.98 -7.97
CA VAL A 228 59.02 53.22 -6.91
C VAL A 228 57.51 53.29 -7.10
N ARG A 229 56.81 52.19 -6.81
CA ARG A 229 55.37 51.98 -7.01
C ARG A 229 54.92 52.07 -8.48
N SER A 230 55.81 51.82 -9.43
CA SER A 230 55.49 51.98 -10.86
C SER A 230 54.39 51.05 -11.37
N ASP A 231 54.18 49.93 -10.67
CA ASP A 231 53.24 48.88 -11.04
C ASP A 231 52.08 48.75 -10.04
N VAL A 232 51.84 49.78 -9.22
CA VAL A 232 50.65 49.81 -8.36
C VAL A 232 49.41 50.07 -9.22
N ILE A 233 48.48 49.13 -9.22
CA ILE A 233 47.25 49.19 -10.00
C ILE A 233 46.07 49.49 -9.07
N GLU A 234 45.43 50.64 -9.25
CA GLU A 234 44.34 51.09 -8.37
C GLU A 234 43.19 50.09 -8.26
N SER A 235 42.89 49.36 -9.35
CA SER A 235 41.81 48.37 -9.36
C SER A 235 42.13 47.08 -8.60
N GLU A 236 43.37 46.89 -8.15
CA GLU A 236 43.77 45.74 -7.33
C GLU A 236 43.65 46.03 -5.83
N ARG A 237 43.33 47.27 -5.43
CA ARG A 237 43.23 47.65 -4.02
C ARG A 237 42.06 46.94 -3.35
N VAL A 238 42.33 46.19 -2.29
CA VAL A 238 41.30 45.49 -1.50
C VAL A 238 40.99 46.21 -0.19
N CYS A 239 41.99 46.86 0.42
CA CYS A 239 41.81 47.52 1.71
C CYS A 239 42.72 48.73 1.90
N THR A 240 42.24 49.74 2.61
CA THR A 240 43.02 50.87 3.12
C THR A 240 42.93 50.90 4.63
N TYR A 241 44.08 51.00 5.30
CA TYR A 241 44.18 51.15 6.74
C TYR A 241 44.80 52.50 7.10
N VAL A 242 44.31 53.12 8.17
CA VAL A 242 44.92 54.32 8.76
C VAL A 242 45.33 54.01 10.19
N TYR A 243 46.62 54.07 10.46
CA TYR A 243 47.19 53.81 11.78
C TYR A 243 47.79 55.08 12.38
N ASP A 244 47.62 55.28 13.69
CA ASP A 244 48.51 56.15 14.47
C ASP A 244 49.84 55.40 14.69
N HIS A 245 50.93 55.87 14.09
CA HIS A 245 52.20 55.14 14.09
C HIS A 245 53.04 55.34 15.36
N ASN A 246 52.64 56.24 16.27
CA ASN A 246 53.28 56.46 17.59
C ASN A 246 54.81 56.62 17.56
N ASP A 247 55.33 57.34 16.58
CA ASP A 247 56.77 57.49 16.28
C ASP A 247 57.54 56.20 15.90
N GLU A 248 56.88 55.04 15.78
CA GLU A 248 57.43 53.80 15.23
C GLU A 248 57.29 53.80 13.70
N GLN A 249 58.41 53.67 12.98
CA GLN A 249 58.49 53.79 11.51
C GLN A 249 59.42 52.74 10.87
N VAL A 250 59.89 51.77 11.68
CA VAL A 250 60.81 50.72 11.26
C VAL A 250 60.14 49.35 11.37
N ASP A 251 59.45 49.09 12.48
CA ASP A 251 58.66 47.86 12.64
C ASP A 251 57.30 48.01 11.93
N LEU A 252 57.11 47.24 10.85
CA LEU A 252 55.89 47.27 10.04
C LEU A 252 54.89 46.19 10.44
N ASP A 253 55.25 45.31 11.38
CA ASP A 253 54.33 44.33 11.94
C ASP A 253 53.34 45.06 12.87
N THR A 254 52.11 45.24 12.37
CA THR A 254 51.03 45.96 13.06
C THR A 254 50.61 45.29 14.37
N LEU A 255 51.02 44.03 14.62
CA LEU A 255 50.76 43.33 15.89
C LEU A 255 51.77 43.70 16.98
N THR A 256 52.98 44.13 16.62
CA THR A 256 54.09 44.37 17.56
C THR A 256 54.56 45.81 17.62
N ASN A 257 54.33 46.59 16.56
CA ASN A 257 54.85 47.95 16.44
C ASN A 257 54.10 49.00 17.28
N GLY A 258 53.01 48.60 17.95
CA GLY A 258 52.22 49.47 18.81
C GLY A 258 51.42 50.53 18.06
N TRP A 259 51.18 50.33 16.76
CA TRP A 259 50.27 51.15 15.98
C TRP A 259 48.83 50.97 16.45
N VAL A 260 48.04 52.05 16.39
CA VAL A 260 46.61 52.00 16.73
C VAL A 260 45.80 52.22 15.47
N LEU A 261 45.03 51.21 15.06
CA LEU A 261 44.11 51.30 13.92
C LEU A 261 43.03 52.34 14.20
N ARG A 262 42.82 53.26 13.26
CA ARG A 262 41.82 54.33 13.34
C ARG A 262 40.69 54.16 12.35
N GLN A 263 41.05 53.68 11.17
CA GLN A 263 40.12 53.48 10.08
C GLN A 263 40.58 52.30 9.24
N GLN A 264 39.61 51.50 8.80
CA GLN A 264 39.80 50.48 7.79
C GLN A 264 38.70 50.67 6.73
N THR A 265 39.07 50.69 5.46
CA THR A 265 38.15 50.83 4.33
C THR A 265 38.36 49.65 3.41
N VAL A 266 37.32 48.84 3.19
CA VAL A 266 37.34 47.70 2.27
C VAL A 266 36.71 48.13 0.95
N TYR A 267 37.33 47.75 -0.16
CA TYR A 267 36.88 48.10 -1.50
C TYR A 267 36.23 46.91 -2.20
N ASP A 268 35.31 47.20 -3.13
CA ASP A 268 34.80 46.21 -4.07
C ASP A 268 35.90 45.78 -5.08
N GLU A 269 35.60 44.78 -5.92
CA GLU A 269 36.50 44.25 -6.97
C GLU A 269 37.05 45.30 -7.95
N ASP A 270 36.47 46.51 -8.01
CA ASP A 270 36.97 47.60 -8.86
C ASP A 270 38.12 48.40 -8.23
N GLY A 271 38.46 48.11 -6.97
CA GLY A 271 39.47 48.76 -6.14
C GLY A 271 39.21 50.23 -5.80
N VAL A 272 38.04 50.76 -6.16
CA VAL A 272 37.70 52.19 -6.07
C VAL A 272 36.42 52.45 -5.29
N THR A 273 35.41 51.59 -5.45
CA THR A 273 34.13 51.68 -4.75
C THR A 273 34.30 51.12 -3.33
N VAL A 274 33.95 51.91 -2.33
CA VAL A 274 34.01 51.48 -0.93
C VAL A 274 32.85 50.52 -0.66
N ALA A 275 33.18 49.28 -0.28
CA ALA A 275 32.24 48.27 0.14
C ALA A 275 31.89 48.46 1.62
N GLU A 276 32.93 48.61 2.46
CA GLU A 276 32.80 48.71 3.92
C GLU A 276 33.75 49.75 4.51
N GLU A 277 33.33 50.43 5.58
CA GLU A 277 34.18 51.38 6.32
C GLU A 277 34.02 51.19 7.84
N TYR A 278 35.15 50.92 8.51
CA TYR A 278 35.23 50.69 9.95
C TYR A 278 35.97 51.84 10.63
N ILE A 279 35.39 52.38 11.70
CA ILE A 279 35.94 53.52 12.46
C ILE A 279 36.21 53.12 13.91
N TYR A 280 37.44 53.35 14.35
CA TYR A 280 37.93 52.96 15.67
C TYR A 280 38.21 54.19 16.55
N ASP A 281 38.02 54.06 17.86
CA ASP A 281 38.34 55.11 18.83
C ASP A 281 39.84 55.20 19.17
N GLU A 282 40.22 56.02 20.15
CA GLU A 282 41.62 56.18 20.60
C GLU A 282 42.24 54.99 21.32
N THR A 283 41.43 54.00 21.64
CA THR A 283 41.87 52.74 22.24
C THR A 283 41.86 51.59 21.22
N GLY A 284 41.46 51.84 19.98
CA GLY A 284 41.34 50.82 18.93
C GLY A 284 40.03 50.02 18.99
N ARG A 285 39.00 50.51 19.68
CA ARG A 285 37.68 49.84 19.73
C ARG A 285 36.81 50.31 18.58
N LEU A 286 36.10 49.37 17.93
CA LEU A 286 35.19 49.65 16.83
C LEU A 286 34.00 50.49 17.33
N THR A 287 33.80 51.68 16.78
CA THR A 287 32.69 52.57 17.17
C THR A 287 31.61 52.69 16.11
N ARG A 288 32.00 52.48 14.85
CA ARG A 288 31.10 52.51 13.70
C ARG A 288 31.62 51.58 12.61
N ASP A 289 30.69 50.93 11.93
CA ASP A 289 30.92 49.96 10.87
C ASP A 289 29.85 50.15 9.79
N ASP A 290 30.25 50.65 8.63
CA ASP A 290 29.38 51.02 7.52
C ASP A 290 29.49 49.95 6.42
N HIS A 291 28.43 49.18 6.19
CA HIS A 291 28.31 48.28 5.03
C HIS A 291 27.55 49.00 3.91
N ILE A 292 28.30 49.72 3.08
CA ILE A 292 27.76 50.65 2.08
C ILE A 292 26.96 49.91 1.01
N SER A 293 27.45 48.74 0.59
CA SER A 293 26.78 47.86 -0.38
C SER A 293 25.40 47.37 0.10
N GLU A 294 25.25 47.16 1.40
CA GLU A 294 23.99 46.72 2.03
C GLU A 294 23.06 47.88 2.43
N ASN A 295 23.50 49.13 2.25
CA ASN A 295 22.82 50.33 2.75
C ASN A 295 22.59 50.26 4.29
N ARG A 296 23.55 49.72 5.05
CA ARG A 296 23.46 49.55 6.52
C ARG A 296 24.69 50.05 7.25
N TYR A 297 24.51 50.61 8.43
CA TYR A 297 25.63 50.85 9.34
C TYR A 297 25.29 50.50 10.78
N TYR A 298 26.33 50.13 11.51
CA TYR A 298 26.27 49.78 12.92
C TYR A 298 27.00 50.83 13.74
N THR A 299 26.44 51.15 14.92
CA THR A 299 27.18 51.89 15.95
C THR A 299 27.21 51.08 17.23
N TYR A 300 28.32 51.21 17.95
CA TYR A 300 28.61 50.40 19.13
C TYR A 300 28.75 51.28 20.36
N THR A 301 28.19 50.82 21.47
CA THR A 301 28.46 51.38 22.80
C THR A 301 29.03 50.28 23.69
N TYR A 302 29.93 50.66 24.59
CA TYR A 302 30.63 49.74 25.46
C TYR A 302 30.22 49.97 26.91
N TYR A 303 30.36 48.94 27.75
CA TYR A 303 30.18 49.07 29.19
C TYR A 303 31.20 50.05 29.80
N GLU A 304 30.87 50.63 30.94
CA GLU A 304 31.86 51.34 31.76
C GLU A 304 32.74 50.33 32.53
N SER A 305 33.88 50.80 33.05
CA SER A 305 34.79 50.01 33.90
C SER A 305 34.03 49.19 34.97
N PRO A 306 34.36 47.90 35.17
CA PRO A 306 35.57 47.19 34.71
C PRO A 306 35.48 46.50 33.33
N ASN A 307 34.34 46.57 32.63
CA ASN A 307 34.10 45.81 31.39
C ASN A 307 34.21 46.70 30.15
N GLU A 308 35.15 47.63 30.13
CA GLU A 308 35.24 48.69 29.10
C GLU A 308 35.51 48.21 27.67
N ASP A 309 35.87 46.94 27.52
CA ASP A 309 36.07 46.28 26.22
C ASP A 309 34.83 45.46 25.78
N GLN A 310 33.81 45.32 26.62
CA GLN A 310 32.59 44.57 26.30
C GLN A 310 31.51 45.48 25.69
N GLN A 311 30.93 45.04 24.57
CA GLN A 311 29.82 45.72 23.93
C GLN A 311 28.59 45.71 24.84
N HIS A 312 27.89 46.84 24.95
CA HIS A 312 26.63 46.98 25.69
C HIS A 312 25.45 47.02 24.72
N TYR A 313 25.50 47.93 23.75
CA TYR A 313 24.52 47.99 22.66
C TYR A 313 25.21 48.04 21.30
N LYS A 314 24.67 47.27 20.35
CA LYS A 314 24.87 47.45 18.91
C LYS A 314 23.57 47.99 18.34
N TYR A 315 23.66 49.08 17.59
CA TYR A 315 22.51 49.70 16.92
C TYR A 315 22.71 49.56 15.42
N GLU A 316 21.73 49.00 14.73
CA GLU A 316 21.73 48.87 13.27
C GLU A 316 20.85 49.96 12.66
N TYR A 317 21.37 50.64 11.64
CA TYR A 317 20.72 51.73 10.95
C TYR A 317 20.77 51.53 9.43
N GLU A 318 19.82 52.13 8.73
CA GLU A 318 19.87 52.28 7.28
C GLU A 318 20.74 53.49 6.90
N ILE A 319 21.73 53.33 6.02
CA ILE A 319 22.66 54.41 5.61
C ILE A 319 21.89 55.57 4.95
N SER A 320 21.00 55.27 4.00
CA SER A 320 20.32 56.28 3.19
C SER A 320 19.36 57.19 3.96
N THR A 321 18.78 56.69 5.07
CA THR A 321 17.75 57.40 5.84
C THR A 321 18.16 57.72 7.28
N ALA A 322 19.21 57.07 7.79
CA ALA A 322 19.56 57.03 9.21
C ALA A 322 18.44 56.52 10.13
N ALA A 323 17.49 55.73 9.59
CA ALA A 323 16.46 55.06 10.38
C ALA A 323 17.09 53.91 11.17
N LEU A 324 16.75 53.79 12.46
CA LEU A 324 17.09 52.62 13.27
C LEU A 324 16.34 51.40 12.73
N ILE A 325 17.03 50.29 12.53
CA ILE A 325 16.50 49.00 12.05
C ILE A 325 16.38 48.02 13.21
N ALA A 326 17.38 47.94 14.09
CA ALA A 326 17.38 47.04 15.23
C ALA A 326 18.28 47.55 16.37
N THR A 327 17.93 47.17 17.60
CA THR A 327 18.79 47.33 18.78
C THR A 327 19.11 45.95 19.34
N TYR A 328 20.41 45.67 19.48
CA TYR A 328 20.96 44.46 20.05
C TYR A 328 21.52 44.78 21.43
N GLU A 329 21.04 44.09 22.47
CA GLU A 329 21.47 44.29 23.86
C GLU A 329 22.32 43.11 24.31
N TYR A 330 23.50 43.39 24.86
CA TYR A 330 24.42 42.37 25.35
C TYR A 330 24.54 42.46 26.87
N ASN A 331 24.69 41.34 27.57
CA ASN A 331 24.96 41.31 29.01
C ASN A 331 26.46 41.63 29.30
N THR A 332 26.82 41.70 30.58
CA THR A 332 28.22 41.96 30.99
C THR A 332 29.22 40.85 30.69
N ALA A 333 28.75 39.67 30.25
CA ALA A 333 29.58 38.56 29.79
C ALA A 333 29.80 38.57 28.25
N GLY A 334 29.16 39.50 27.54
CA GLY A 334 29.22 39.61 26.07
C GLY A 334 28.14 38.82 25.34
N ASP A 335 27.18 38.20 26.04
CA ASP A 335 26.12 37.42 25.40
C ASP A 335 24.95 38.32 24.98
N LEU A 336 24.42 38.08 23.77
CA LEU A 336 23.22 38.77 23.26
C LEU A 336 21.97 38.34 24.07
N VAL A 337 21.31 39.30 24.71
CA VAL A 337 20.14 39.10 25.58
C VAL A 337 18.83 39.35 24.85
N SER A 338 18.75 40.41 24.04
CA SER A 338 17.52 40.77 23.33
C SER A 338 17.80 41.48 22.01
N ILE A 339 16.86 41.32 21.07
CA ILE A 339 16.78 42.12 19.84
C ILE A 339 15.42 42.82 19.83
N THR A 340 15.43 44.14 19.60
CA THR A 340 14.21 44.95 19.50
C THR A 340 14.13 45.62 18.15
N TYR A 341 12.98 45.48 17.48
CA TYR A 341 12.71 46.12 16.19
C TYR A 341 11.80 47.36 16.34
N PRO A 342 12.06 48.44 15.58
CA PRO A 342 11.17 49.60 15.49
C PRO A 342 9.86 49.18 14.81
N GLY A 343 8.83 48.95 15.62
CA GLY A 343 7.55 48.38 15.19
C GLY A 343 6.86 47.53 16.26
N GLY A 344 7.58 47.17 17.33
CA GLY A 344 7.02 46.45 18.48
C GLY A 344 7.32 44.95 18.50
N GLY A 345 7.97 44.41 17.46
CA GLY A 345 8.51 43.05 17.48
C GLY A 345 9.76 42.92 18.36
N TRP A 346 9.91 41.78 19.02
CA TRP A 346 11.02 41.47 19.90
C TRP A 346 11.28 39.96 19.94
N ILE A 347 12.51 39.61 20.29
CA ILE A 347 12.89 38.21 20.47
C ILE A 347 13.54 38.05 21.85
N GLU A 348 13.12 37.02 22.59
CA GLU A 348 13.58 36.67 23.95
C GLU A 348 14.35 35.35 23.91
N LYS A 349 15.53 35.32 24.55
CA LYS A 349 16.35 34.12 24.70
C LYS A 349 16.20 33.49 26.09
N TYR A 350 16.51 32.20 26.20
CA TYR A 350 16.57 31.52 27.50
C TYR A 350 17.72 32.08 28.36
N THR A 351 17.48 32.24 29.67
CA THR A 351 18.52 32.60 30.67
C THR A 351 19.36 31.40 31.12
N SER A 352 19.41 30.34 30.31
CA SER A 352 20.12 29.06 30.55
C SER A 352 21.63 29.21 30.28
N PRO A 353 22.52 28.37 30.84
CA PRO A 353 23.97 28.40 30.57
C PRO A 353 24.38 28.24 29.09
N ASP A 354 23.45 28.00 28.19
CA ASP A 354 23.66 28.03 26.73
C ASP A 354 22.90 29.25 26.14
N PRO A 355 23.50 30.45 26.15
CA PRO A 355 22.85 31.74 25.86
C PRO A 355 22.46 31.94 24.39
N LEU A 356 22.64 30.92 23.56
CA LEU A 356 22.39 30.98 22.14
C LEU A 356 20.93 30.69 21.76
N ARG A 357 20.08 30.23 22.69
CA ARG A 357 18.75 29.69 22.33
C ARG A 357 17.59 30.69 22.48
N TRP A 358 16.77 30.79 21.45
CA TRP A 358 15.53 31.57 21.45
C TRP A 358 14.45 30.84 22.26
N LYS A 359 13.78 31.59 23.11
CA LYS A 359 12.61 31.14 23.87
C LYS A 359 11.32 31.53 23.17
N ARG A 360 11.27 32.77 22.67
CA ARG A 360 10.07 33.35 22.05
C ARG A 360 10.43 34.39 21.00
N GLU A 361 9.73 34.35 19.87
CA GLU A 361 9.70 35.39 18.85
C GLU A 361 8.32 36.05 18.82
N VAL A 362 8.28 37.37 18.94
CA VAL A 362 7.06 38.17 18.69
C VAL A 362 7.35 39.07 17.50
N LYS A 363 6.73 38.77 16.36
CA LYS A 363 6.87 39.58 15.15
C LYS A 363 6.12 40.89 15.30
N ALA A 364 6.52 41.92 14.55
CA ALA A 364 5.81 43.20 14.54
C ALA A 364 4.35 43.09 14.06
N SER A 365 4.01 42.02 13.33
CA SER A 365 2.64 41.67 12.95
C SER A 365 1.78 41.22 14.13
N GLY A 366 2.39 40.83 15.26
CA GLY A 366 1.73 40.21 16.41
C GLY A 366 1.72 38.67 16.37
N ILE A 367 2.31 38.06 15.33
CA ILE A 367 2.56 36.61 15.28
C ILE A 367 3.53 36.22 16.39
N VAL A 368 3.25 35.11 17.06
CA VAL A 368 4.05 34.61 18.18
C VAL A 368 4.51 33.18 17.91
N SER A 369 5.79 32.92 18.14
CA SER A 369 6.35 31.56 18.15
C SER A 369 7.08 31.33 19.47
N GLU A 370 6.84 30.19 20.14
CA GLU A 370 7.57 29.75 21.34
C GLU A 370 8.26 28.41 21.09
N TYR A 371 9.44 28.22 21.69
CA TYR A 371 10.30 27.06 21.43
C TYR A 371 10.74 26.38 22.74
N THR A 372 10.90 25.06 22.72
CA THR A 372 11.50 24.25 23.81
C THR A 372 12.93 24.73 24.12
N ASN A 373 13.46 24.35 25.28
CA ASN A 373 14.87 24.53 25.63
C ASN A 373 15.76 23.35 25.21
N GLU A 374 15.34 22.53 24.25
CA GLU A 374 16.11 21.35 23.80
C GLU A 374 17.18 21.70 22.77
N TYR A 375 18.25 20.89 22.73
CA TYR A 375 19.35 21.07 21.78
C TYR A 375 19.18 20.12 20.61
N ILE A 376 18.98 20.67 19.41
CA ILE A 376 18.89 19.89 18.17
C ILE A 376 20.27 19.95 17.50
N TRP A 377 21.01 18.83 17.50
CA TRP A 377 22.33 18.73 16.86
C TRP A 377 22.16 18.76 15.32
N GLY A 378 22.88 19.63 14.61
CA GLY A 378 23.12 19.43 13.16
C GLY A 378 22.97 20.61 12.19
N ASP A 379 22.53 21.82 12.60
CA ASP A 379 22.23 22.89 11.63
C ASP A 379 22.74 24.29 12.03
N THR A 380 23.01 25.11 11.02
CA THR A 380 23.18 26.58 11.02
C THR A 380 22.04 27.36 11.71
N TRP A 381 20.89 26.72 11.97
CA TRP A 381 19.77 27.24 12.79
C TRP A 381 19.81 26.79 14.27
N SER A 382 20.99 26.44 14.79
CA SER A 382 21.28 25.95 16.17
C SER A 382 20.74 26.78 17.36
N HIS A 383 19.97 27.84 17.11
CA HIS A 383 19.43 28.73 18.10
C HIS A 383 17.95 28.46 18.43
N PHE A 384 17.21 27.69 17.63
CA PHE A 384 15.79 27.37 17.90
C PHE A 384 15.65 25.95 18.45
N GLY A 385 14.95 25.77 19.58
CA GLY A 385 14.47 24.45 20.01
C GLY A 385 13.25 23.99 19.19
N ARG A 386 12.69 22.83 19.49
CA ARG A 386 11.39 22.39 18.90
C ARG A 386 10.31 23.43 19.17
N GLN A 387 9.48 23.76 18.18
CA GLN A 387 8.36 24.67 18.38
C GLN A 387 7.34 24.06 19.36
N GLU A 388 6.83 24.86 20.29
CA GLU A 388 5.81 24.46 21.27
C GLU A 388 4.51 25.24 21.12
N LEU A 389 4.55 26.43 20.51
CA LEU A 389 3.38 27.27 20.25
C LEU A 389 3.58 28.15 19.02
N TYR A 390 2.49 28.34 18.26
CA TYR A 390 2.37 29.26 17.14
C TYR A 390 1.04 29.99 17.23
N TYR A 391 1.05 31.31 17.08
CA TYR A 391 -0.15 32.13 17.03
C TYR A 391 -0.12 33.02 15.78
N ASP A 392 -1.14 32.89 14.94
CA ASP A 392 -1.21 33.56 13.63
C ASP A 392 -2.12 34.80 13.60
N LEU A 393 -2.58 35.26 14.78
CA LEU A 393 -3.57 36.32 15.02
C LEU A 393 -5.05 35.88 15.03
N VAL A 394 -5.35 34.64 14.67
CA VAL A 394 -6.72 34.12 14.64
C VAL A 394 -6.84 32.82 15.44
N THR A 395 -5.87 31.93 15.27
CA THR A 395 -5.77 30.66 16.00
C THR A 395 -4.37 30.52 16.58
N TYR A 396 -4.28 29.69 17.62
CA TYR A 396 -2.99 29.20 18.06
C TYR A 396 -2.97 27.69 18.13
N GLN A 397 -1.81 27.13 17.84
CA GLN A 397 -1.54 25.70 17.93
C GLN A 397 -0.47 25.48 18.99
N THR A 398 -0.58 24.40 19.74
CA THR A 398 0.48 23.94 20.64
C THR A 398 0.92 22.54 20.32
N TRP A 399 2.22 22.28 20.44
CA TRP A 399 2.81 20.96 20.27
C TRP A 399 3.30 20.47 21.63
N ASP A 400 2.78 19.34 22.08
CA ASP A 400 3.24 18.61 23.25
C ASP A 400 3.94 17.33 22.79
N TRP A 401 5.28 17.37 22.82
CA TRP A 401 6.14 16.27 22.39
C TRP A 401 6.15 15.17 23.46
N ILE A 402 5.69 13.98 23.10
CA ILE A 402 5.53 12.82 24.00
C ILE A 402 6.61 11.78 23.64
N ASP A 403 7.54 11.56 24.56
CA ASP A 403 8.54 10.50 24.44
C ASP A 403 7.94 9.17 24.96
N VAL A 404 7.34 8.39 24.06
CA VAL A 404 6.87 7.04 24.34
C VAL A 404 7.97 6.08 23.92
N ALA A 405 8.33 5.12 24.79
CA ALA A 405 9.51 4.27 24.63
C ALA A 405 9.63 3.54 23.27
N GLY A 406 10.22 4.22 22.27
CA GLY A 406 10.42 3.70 20.91
C GLY A 406 9.66 4.44 19.79
N SER A 407 8.74 5.36 20.10
CA SER A 407 8.06 6.22 19.13
C SER A 407 7.95 7.65 19.67
N GLU A 408 8.46 8.63 18.91
CA GLU A 408 8.19 10.03 19.22
C GLU A 408 6.78 10.35 18.73
N GLN A 409 5.87 10.63 19.67
CA GLN A 409 4.53 11.11 19.37
C GLN A 409 4.45 12.61 19.66
N VAL A 410 3.50 13.28 19.03
CA VAL A 410 3.23 14.70 19.31
C VAL A 410 1.74 14.95 19.31
N LEU A 411 1.27 15.53 20.41
CA LEU A 411 -0.09 15.99 20.55
C LEU A 411 -0.14 17.45 20.11
N VAL A 412 -0.88 17.71 19.03
CA VAL A 412 -1.15 19.04 18.51
C VAL A 412 -2.53 19.48 18.96
N THR A 413 -2.60 20.57 19.71
CA THR A 413 -3.87 21.16 20.14
C THR A 413 -4.10 22.47 19.40
N GLU A 414 -5.24 22.60 18.73
CA GLU A 414 -5.68 23.82 18.07
C GLU A 414 -6.65 24.60 18.95
N PHE A 415 -6.49 25.92 18.95
CA PHE A 415 -7.31 26.85 19.72
C PHE A 415 -7.81 28.00 18.83
N SER A 416 -9.05 28.41 19.03
CA SER A 416 -9.68 29.57 18.39
C SER A 416 -9.84 30.71 19.39
N GLY A 417 -8.84 31.59 19.48
CA GLY A 417 -8.82 32.69 20.44
C GLY A 417 -7.58 33.58 20.36
N ASP A 418 -7.58 34.65 21.15
CA ASP A 418 -6.48 35.61 21.20
C ASP A 418 -5.35 35.11 22.11
N TYR A 419 -4.13 34.92 21.59
CA TYR A 419 -2.94 34.65 22.41
C TYR A 419 -2.11 35.93 22.62
N VAL A 420 -2.02 36.40 23.87
CA VAL A 420 -1.22 37.59 24.22
C VAL A 420 -0.01 37.17 25.09
N PRO A 421 1.20 37.05 24.51
CA PRO A 421 2.37 36.62 25.27
C PRO A 421 2.79 37.68 26.28
N ILE A 422 3.06 37.26 27.51
CA ILE A 422 3.63 38.13 28.55
C ILE A 422 5.15 37.98 28.52
N LYS A 423 5.89 39.07 28.28
CA LYS A 423 7.36 39.07 28.35
C LYS A 423 7.85 38.50 29.68
N ASP A 424 8.86 37.63 29.66
CA ASP A 424 9.44 36.94 30.82
C ASP A 424 8.51 35.90 31.51
N SER A 425 7.34 35.58 30.95
CA SER A 425 6.48 34.47 31.42
C SER A 425 7.01 33.08 31.02
N ALA A 426 6.49 32.02 31.63
CA ALA A 426 6.72 30.65 31.16
C ALA A 426 6.09 30.45 29.76
N ASN A 427 6.63 29.51 28.98
CA ASN A 427 6.01 29.08 27.72
C ASN A 427 4.58 28.60 27.97
N LYS A 428 3.69 28.76 27.00
CA LYS A 428 2.27 28.36 27.06
C LYS A 428 1.47 28.99 28.21
N GLY A 429 2.02 30.00 28.91
CA GLY A 429 1.43 30.54 30.14
C GLY A 429 0.12 31.33 29.98
N ALA A 430 -0.35 31.54 28.75
CA ALA A 430 -1.55 32.30 28.41
C ALA A 430 -2.58 31.51 27.59
N ILE A 431 -2.48 30.17 27.52
CA ILE A 431 -3.49 29.31 26.89
C ILE A 431 -4.79 29.35 27.68
N ASP A 432 -5.93 29.51 27.00
CA ASP A 432 -7.26 29.32 27.57
C ASP A 432 -7.85 28.02 27.02
N LEU A 433 -8.14 27.05 27.90
CA LEU A 433 -8.73 25.78 27.50
C LEU A 433 -10.14 25.95 26.90
N ALA A 434 -10.81 27.07 27.19
CA ALA A 434 -12.10 27.37 26.57
C ALA A 434 -12.01 27.63 25.06
N ASP A 435 -10.82 27.96 24.56
CA ASP A 435 -10.59 28.21 23.13
C ASP A 435 -10.26 26.92 22.36
N ARG A 436 -10.07 25.78 23.03
CA ARG A 436 -9.65 24.52 22.40
C ARG A 436 -10.72 24.02 21.43
N THR A 437 -10.32 23.70 20.20
CA THR A 437 -11.23 23.22 19.14
C THR A 437 -10.91 21.81 18.67
N VAL A 438 -9.62 21.46 18.54
CA VAL A 438 -9.18 20.16 18.02
C VAL A 438 -7.93 19.69 18.77
N GLU A 439 -7.84 18.39 19.06
CA GLU A 439 -6.60 17.72 19.48
C GLU A 439 -6.27 16.61 18.48
N ILE A 440 -5.02 16.56 18.02
CA ILE A 440 -4.55 15.56 17.07
C ILE A 440 -3.26 14.92 17.61
N LEU A 441 -3.24 13.61 17.77
CA LEU A 441 -2.05 12.83 18.10
C LEU A 441 -1.42 12.31 16.81
N TYR A 442 -0.17 12.65 16.56
CA TYR A 442 0.61 12.16 15.43
C TYR A 442 1.72 11.21 15.87
N ASP A 443 1.97 10.18 15.06
CA ASP A 443 3.21 9.42 15.09
C ASP A 443 4.26 10.08 14.19
N ARG A 444 5.49 10.26 14.71
CA ARG A 444 6.61 10.75 13.91
C ARG A 444 7.05 9.68 12.91
N ASP A 445 7.09 10.04 11.63
CA ASP A 445 7.76 9.23 10.61
C ASP A 445 9.29 9.18 10.88
N PRO A 446 9.87 8.00 11.16
CA PRO A 446 11.31 7.85 11.38
C PRO A 446 12.15 8.19 10.14
N ALA A 447 11.57 8.16 8.93
CA ALA A 447 12.29 8.38 7.68
C ALA A 447 12.67 9.85 7.42
N LEU A 448 12.10 10.80 8.16
CA LEU A 448 12.31 12.24 7.97
C LEU A 448 13.41 12.84 8.87
N ASP A 449 14.32 12.01 9.36
CA ASP A 449 15.29 12.35 10.43
C ASP A 449 16.29 13.48 10.11
N ASP A 450 16.50 13.85 8.83
CA ASP A 450 17.55 14.82 8.49
C ASP A 450 17.09 16.29 8.39
N ASN A 451 15.79 16.59 8.39
CA ASN A 451 15.28 17.95 8.24
C ASN A 451 13.98 18.19 8.99
N GLY A 452 13.92 17.95 10.31
CA GLY A 452 12.76 18.26 11.20
C GLY A 452 12.34 19.75 11.25
N LYS A 453 12.12 20.34 10.09
CA LYS A 453 11.98 21.75 9.74
C LYS A 453 10.56 22.07 9.32
N ASP A 454 9.82 21.08 8.81
CA ASP A 454 8.42 21.23 8.47
C ASP A 454 7.55 20.65 9.58
N ILE A 455 7.02 21.55 10.39
CA ILE A 455 6.08 21.27 11.49
C ILE A 455 4.63 21.43 11.04
N GLU A 456 4.39 21.79 9.77
CA GLU A 456 3.05 21.66 9.20
C GLU A 456 2.77 20.17 9.08
N THR A 457 2.02 19.66 10.05
CA THR A 457 1.64 18.24 10.16
C THR A 457 0.90 17.71 8.94
N GLN A 458 0.40 18.60 8.08
CA GLN A 458 -0.24 18.27 6.81
C GLN A 458 0.74 17.95 5.67
N ASN A 459 2.00 18.39 5.76
CA ASN A 459 2.97 18.32 4.66
C ASN A 459 4.20 17.45 4.97
N ASN A 460 4.34 17.02 6.22
CA ASN A 460 5.55 16.37 6.72
C ASN A 460 5.40 14.85 6.91
N GLY A 461 4.42 14.20 6.27
CA GLY A 461 4.28 12.74 6.30
C GLY A 461 3.99 12.14 7.68
N TRP A 462 3.52 12.94 8.64
CA TRP A 462 3.12 12.44 9.95
C TRP A 462 1.77 11.73 9.88
N ILE A 463 1.70 10.58 10.55
CA ILE A 463 0.52 9.71 10.55
C ILE A 463 -0.41 10.17 11.67
N GLU A 464 -1.60 10.67 11.32
CA GLU A 464 -2.67 10.98 12.27
C GLU A 464 -3.13 9.67 12.96
N ARG A 465 -3.05 9.59 14.30
CA ARG A 465 -3.48 8.43 15.09
C ARG A 465 -4.79 8.64 15.80
N GLU A 466 -4.94 9.81 16.38
CA GLU A 466 -6.14 10.19 17.11
C GLU A 466 -6.49 11.64 16.76
N LYS A 467 -7.77 11.91 16.53
CA LYS A 467 -8.29 13.26 16.36
C LYS A 467 -9.54 13.43 17.20
N SER A 468 -9.53 14.38 18.13
CA SER A 468 -10.67 14.74 18.97
C SER A 468 -11.13 16.15 18.61
N ILE A 469 -12.43 16.33 18.37
CA ILE A 469 -13.08 17.63 18.11
C ILE A 469 -13.87 18.03 19.33
N TYR A 470 -13.71 19.27 19.80
CA TYR A 470 -14.33 19.77 21.02
C TYR A 470 -15.54 20.68 20.76
N ASP A 471 -16.44 20.73 21.74
CA ASP A 471 -17.51 21.71 21.80
C ASP A 471 -16.99 23.15 21.93
N THR A 472 -17.89 24.13 21.82
CA THR A 472 -17.54 25.55 21.93
C THR A 472 -16.99 25.97 23.31
N ASN A 473 -17.01 25.08 24.31
CA ASN A 473 -16.40 25.34 25.62
C ASN A 473 -15.01 24.71 25.74
N GLY A 474 -14.53 24.00 24.71
CA GLY A 474 -13.24 23.33 24.67
C GLY A 474 -13.10 22.15 25.64
N VAL A 475 -14.20 21.65 26.21
CA VAL A 475 -14.19 20.63 27.27
C VAL A 475 -14.78 19.30 26.80
N THR A 476 -15.93 19.34 26.13
CA THR A 476 -16.67 18.13 25.73
C THR A 476 -16.18 17.68 24.36
N ILE A 477 -15.84 16.40 24.20
CA ILE A 477 -15.52 15.81 22.88
C ILE A 477 -16.84 15.59 22.13
N LEU A 478 -16.96 16.12 20.91
CA LEU A 478 -18.09 15.90 20.01
C LEU A 478 -17.85 14.70 19.09
N GLU A 479 -16.64 14.63 18.54
CA GLU A 479 -16.22 13.58 17.62
C GLU A 479 -14.82 13.09 17.98
N LYS A 480 -14.58 11.78 17.89
CA LYS A 480 -13.25 11.19 18.06
C LYS A 480 -12.97 10.15 16.99
N TYR A 481 -11.90 10.36 16.25
CA TYR A 481 -11.41 9.49 15.19
C TYR A 481 -10.15 8.78 15.65
N LEU A 482 -10.09 7.47 15.44
CA LEU A 482 -8.91 6.64 15.65
C LEU A 482 -8.46 6.04 14.33
N ARG A 483 -7.16 6.05 14.05
CA ARG A 483 -6.57 5.53 12.82
C ARG A 483 -5.47 4.51 13.11
N ASP A 484 -5.28 3.58 12.19
CA ASP A 484 -4.17 2.62 12.22
C ASP A 484 -2.87 3.20 11.66
N GLU A 485 -1.87 2.34 11.38
CA GLU A 485 -0.54 2.76 10.93
C GLU A 485 -0.49 3.19 9.46
N ASP A 486 -1.53 2.90 8.71
CA ASP A 486 -1.69 3.25 7.30
C ASP A 486 -2.67 4.44 7.13
N GLU A 487 -2.93 5.19 8.20
CA GLU A 487 -3.88 6.32 8.27
C GLU A 487 -5.37 5.93 8.04
N ARG A 488 -5.68 4.64 8.06
CA ARG A 488 -7.04 4.13 7.84
C ARG A 488 -7.88 4.30 9.10
N LEU A 489 -9.11 4.77 8.95
CA LEU A 489 -10.02 5.08 10.06
C LEU A 489 -10.52 3.78 10.69
N ILE A 490 -10.09 3.42 11.90
CA ILE A 490 -10.50 2.18 12.58
C ILE A 490 -11.67 2.37 13.54
N LYS A 491 -11.86 3.59 14.07
CA LYS A 491 -12.99 3.93 14.95
C LYS A 491 -13.39 5.38 14.77
N ASP A 492 -14.69 5.65 14.74
CA ASP A 492 -15.28 6.98 14.62
C ASP A 492 -16.42 7.14 15.63
N ILE A 493 -16.25 8.00 16.63
CA ILE A 493 -17.16 8.15 17.78
C ILE A 493 -17.90 9.48 17.65
N HIS A 494 -19.23 9.43 17.72
CA HIS A 494 -20.14 10.59 17.66
C HIS A 494 -20.90 10.70 19.00
N THR A 495 -20.49 11.63 19.86
CA THR A 495 -21.07 11.72 21.23
C THR A 495 -22.48 12.31 21.24
N GLU A 496 -22.82 13.16 20.27
CA GLU A 496 -24.18 13.74 20.19
C GLU A 496 -25.27 12.69 19.94
N ASP A 497 -24.92 11.59 19.26
CA ASP A 497 -25.83 10.50 18.90
C ASP A 497 -25.70 9.27 19.82
N ASN A 498 -24.76 9.29 20.79
CA ASN A 498 -24.34 8.11 21.56
C ASN A 498 -24.06 6.89 20.65
N ALA A 499 -23.34 7.14 19.54
CA ALA A 499 -23.04 6.13 18.54
C ALA A 499 -21.56 6.13 18.16
N TYR A 500 -21.04 5.00 17.72
CA TYR A 500 -19.73 4.93 17.10
C TYR A 500 -19.67 3.85 16.02
N TYR A 501 -18.72 4.02 15.11
CA TYR A 501 -18.43 3.09 14.04
C TYR A 501 -17.05 2.46 14.27
N THR A 502 -16.91 1.18 13.95
CA THR A 502 -15.60 0.55 13.78
C THR A 502 -15.44 0.07 12.37
N TYR A 503 -14.23 0.16 11.83
CA TYR A 503 -13.95 -0.25 10.48
C TYR A 503 -12.91 -1.36 10.47
N VAL A 504 -13.13 -2.34 9.61
CA VAL A 504 -12.18 -3.38 9.24
C VAL A 504 -11.95 -3.21 7.76
N TYR A 505 -10.69 -3.22 7.33
CA TYR A 505 -10.31 -3.04 5.94
C TYR A 505 -10.02 -4.39 5.29
N HIS A 506 -10.13 -4.45 3.96
CA HIS A 506 -9.69 -5.62 3.21
C HIS A 506 -8.16 -5.73 3.28
N ASP A 507 -7.67 -6.96 3.51
CA ASP A 507 -6.25 -7.32 3.48
C ASP A 507 -6.02 -8.26 2.28
N GLY A 508 -5.74 -7.71 1.09
CA GLY A 508 -5.58 -8.51 -0.14
C GLY A 508 -5.45 -7.70 -1.44
N ASP A 509 -4.61 -8.16 -2.39
CA ASP A 509 -4.35 -7.37 -3.60
C ASP A 509 -5.59 -7.30 -4.52
N GLY A 510 -6.07 -6.08 -4.76
CA GLY A 510 -7.22 -5.78 -5.62
C GLY A 510 -8.12 -4.69 -5.04
N ILE A 511 -8.31 -4.71 -3.71
CA ILE A 511 -9.14 -3.76 -2.94
C ILE A 511 -8.46 -3.32 -1.62
N ASP A 512 -7.15 -3.56 -1.51
CA ASP A 512 -6.37 -3.27 -0.31
C ASP A 512 -6.54 -1.80 0.13
N GLY A 513 -6.95 -1.60 1.39
CA GLY A 513 -7.23 -0.28 1.94
C GLY A 513 -8.66 0.24 1.74
N SER A 514 -9.56 -0.50 1.08
CA SER A 514 -11.01 -0.22 1.14
C SER A 514 -11.64 -0.83 2.39
N VAL A 515 -12.73 -0.22 2.87
CA VAL A 515 -13.47 -0.74 4.03
C VAL A 515 -14.05 -2.10 3.63
N HIS A 516 -13.85 -3.13 4.46
CA HIS A 516 -14.53 -4.42 4.36
C HIS A 516 -15.76 -4.42 5.26
N TYR A 517 -15.60 -4.14 6.54
CA TYR A 517 -16.71 -4.03 7.49
C TYR A 517 -16.76 -2.66 8.12
N LYS A 518 -17.93 -2.04 8.14
CA LYS A 518 -18.27 -0.96 9.05
C LYS A 518 -19.30 -1.49 10.03
N LYS A 519 -18.99 -1.47 11.33
CA LYS A 519 -19.94 -1.88 12.38
C LYS A 519 -20.42 -0.65 13.11
N GLU A 520 -21.72 -0.52 13.26
CA GLU A 520 -22.39 0.59 13.94
C GLU A 520 -22.83 0.15 15.33
N TYR A 521 -22.44 0.91 16.34
CA TYR A 521 -22.74 0.65 17.74
C TYR A 521 -23.46 1.84 18.37
N THR A 522 -24.26 1.57 19.40
CA THR A 522 -24.77 2.59 20.33
C THR A 522 -24.32 2.29 21.76
N TYR A 523 -24.26 3.30 22.62
CA TYR A 523 -23.87 3.16 24.03
C TYR A 523 -24.74 4.02 24.95
N ASP A 524 -24.75 3.74 26.26
CA ASP A 524 -25.37 4.62 27.25
C ASP A 524 -24.42 5.81 27.51
N GLU A 525 -24.92 7.05 27.59
CA GLU A 525 -24.14 8.25 27.92
C GLU A 525 -23.27 8.05 29.19
N ALA A 526 -23.69 7.21 30.15
CA ALA A 526 -22.92 6.88 31.34
C ALA A 526 -21.65 6.05 31.06
N GLU A 527 -21.51 5.46 29.88
CA GLU A 527 -20.41 4.63 29.40
C GLU A 527 -19.46 5.39 28.45
N GLU A 528 -19.76 6.65 28.11
CA GLU A 528 -19.05 7.44 27.09
C GLU A 528 -17.53 7.51 27.34
N ASP A 529 -17.11 7.78 28.58
CA ASP A 529 -15.68 7.84 28.96
C ASP A 529 -14.98 6.50 28.66
N ASP A 530 -15.62 5.37 28.98
CA ASP A 530 -15.05 4.02 28.73
C ASP A 530 -15.02 3.70 27.22
N ILE A 531 -15.99 4.18 26.43
CA ILE A 531 -16.02 4.05 24.96
C ILE A 531 -14.91 4.89 24.30
N LEU A 532 -14.70 6.13 24.77
CA LEU A 532 -13.65 7.04 24.30
C LEU A 532 -12.23 6.54 24.63
N GLU A 533 -12.08 5.84 25.75
CA GLU A 533 -10.83 5.17 26.16
C GLU A 533 -10.65 3.78 25.52
N GLY A 534 -11.68 3.24 24.86
CA GLY A 534 -11.65 1.91 24.25
C GLY A 534 -11.62 0.76 25.25
N THR A 535 -12.09 0.99 26.49
CA THR A 535 -12.15 -0.05 27.54
C THR A 535 -13.49 -0.79 27.58
N LEU A 536 -14.49 -0.30 26.85
CA LEU A 536 -15.81 -0.91 26.66
C LEU A 536 -16.20 -0.93 25.18
N GLU A 537 -17.05 -1.88 24.79
CA GLU A 537 -17.75 -1.92 23.51
C GLU A 537 -19.25 -1.68 23.74
N GLY A 538 -19.87 -0.90 22.86
CA GLY A 538 -21.31 -0.63 22.88
C GLY A 538 -22.15 -1.81 22.36
N THR A 539 -23.44 -1.58 22.21
CA THR A 539 -24.38 -2.53 21.60
C THR A 539 -24.33 -2.41 20.08
N LEU A 540 -24.01 -3.51 19.39
CA LEU A 540 -24.00 -3.57 17.92
C LEU A 540 -25.40 -3.41 17.35
N LEU A 541 -25.60 -2.43 16.47
CA LEU A 541 -26.86 -2.15 15.79
C LEU A 541 -26.91 -2.73 14.37
N ALA A 542 -25.79 -2.59 13.64
CA ALA A 542 -25.70 -3.07 12.26
C ALA A 542 -24.25 -3.37 11.88
N THR A 543 -24.07 -4.32 10.97
CA THR A 543 -22.82 -4.55 10.24
C THR A 543 -23.05 -4.24 8.77
N TYR A 544 -22.24 -3.34 8.22
CA TYR A 544 -22.20 -3.05 6.79
C TYR A 544 -20.97 -3.74 6.25
N GLU A 545 -21.16 -4.63 5.29
CA GLU A 545 -20.12 -5.35 4.56
C GLU A 545 -20.02 -4.73 3.18
N TYR A 546 -18.89 -4.11 2.88
CA TYR A 546 -18.59 -3.50 1.60
C TYR A 546 -17.87 -4.56 0.76
N ILE A 547 -18.60 -5.05 -0.24
CA ILE A 547 -18.15 -6.12 -1.13
C ILE A 547 -17.18 -5.53 -2.16
N ASP A 548 -17.46 -4.31 -2.63
CA ASP A 548 -16.56 -3.47 -3.44
C ASP A 548 -17.00 -1.98 -3.39
N ASP A 549 -16.49 -1.15 -4.31
CA ASP A 549 -16.84 0.27 -4.44
C ASP A 549 -18.32 0.51 -4.80
N ASP A 550 -18.96 -0.46 -5.46
CA ASP A 550 -20.31 -0.41 -5.99
C ASP A 550 -21.30 -1.31 -5.21
N TYR A 551 -20.89 -2.05 -4.18
CA TYR A 551 -21.78 -2.99 -3.47
C TYR A 551 -21.55 -3.00 -1.95
N MET A 552 -22.64 -2.91 -1.19
CA MET A 552 -22.63 -3.02 0.26
C MET A 552 -23.85 -3.79 0.79
N THR A 553 -23.62 -4.74 1.67
CA THR A 553 -24.66 -5.49 2.39
C THR A 553 -24.78 -4.96 3.81
N LYS A 554 -25.99 -4.60 4.24
CA LYS A 554 -26.29 -4.23 5.63
C LYS A 554 -26.99 -5.38 6.34
N TRP A 555 -26.38 -5.84 7.42
CA TRP A 555 -26.91 -6.80 8.37
C TRP A 555 -27.48 -6.06 9.59
N GLY A 556 -28.79 -6.10 9.77
CA GLY A 556 -29.48 -5.53 10.94
C GLY A 556 -29.40 -6.43 12.18
N GLU A 557 -29.66 -5.86 13.36
CA GLU A 557 -29.69 -6.60 14.65
C GLU A 557 -30.68 -7.78 14.66
N ASP A 558 -31.75 -7.70 13.86
CA ASP A 558 -32.77 -8.74 13.73
C ASP A 558 -32.46 -9.82 12.68
N GLY A 559 -31.26 -9.77 12.09
CA GLY A 559 -30.83 -10.70 11.03
C GLY A 559 -31.28 -10.30 9.63
N THR A 560 -31.91 -9.14 9.47
CA THR A 560 -32.30 -8.61 8.16
C THR A 560 -31.07 -8.29 7.31
N ILE A 561 -31.08 -8.73 6.05
CA ILE A 561 -30.02 -8.46 5.07
C ILE A 561 -30.56 -7.51 3.99
N THR A 562 -29.94 -6.34 3.86
CA THR A 562 -30.26 -5.36 2.81
C THR A 562 -29.04 -5.19 1.91
N THR A 563 -29.17 -5.52 0.62
CA THR A 563 -28.11 -5.27 -0.36
C THR A 563 -28.32 -3.92 -1.03
N LEU A 564 -27.29 -3.08 -1.01
CA LEU A 564 -27.24 -1.74 -1.58
C LEU A 564 -26.19 -1.71 -2.68
N LEU A 565 -26.60 -1.36 -3.91
CA LEU A 565 -25.69 -1.03 -5.00
C LEU A 565 -25.27 0.45 -4.87
N LEU A 566 -23.99 0.74 -4.75
CA LEU A 566 -23.35 2.04 -4.55
C LEU A 566 -22.78 2.63 -5.87
N ASP A 567 -23.58 2.91 -6.91
CA ASP A 567 -23.04 3.59 -8.10
C ASP A 567 -22.80 5.07 -7.82
N ASN A 568 -21.57 5.57 -8.00
CA ASN A 568 -21.14 6.98 -8.05
C ASN A 568 -22.18 8.03 -7.60
N ASP A 569 -22.38 8.14 -6.28
CA ASP A 569 -23.29 9.05 -5.54
C ASP A 569 -24.78 8.60 -5.37
N VAL A 570 -25.15 7.37 -5.71
CA VAL A 570 -26.56 6.89 -5.77
C VAL A 570 -26.68 5.44 -5.27
N SER A 571 -27.31 5.21 -4.11
CA SER A 571 -27.44 3.88 -3.47
C SER A 571 -28.71 3.11 -3.85
N TYR A 572 -28.70 2.22 -4.85
CA TYR A 572 -29.88 1.43 -5.26
C TYR A 572 -30.19 0.30 -4.27
N ASN A 573 -31.27 0.47 -3.50
CA ASN A 573 -31.91 -0.59 -2.70
C ASN A 573 -32.67 -1.54 -3.64
N ASN A 574 -31.99 -2.48 -4.30
CA ASN A 574 -32.66 -3.34 -5.29
C ASN A 574 -33.16 -4.67 -4.72
N THR A 575 -32.58 -5.17 -3.62
CA THR A 575 -32.92 -6.50 -3.09
C THR A 575 -32.87 -6.53 -1.56
N TYR A 576 -33.91 -7.10 -0.93
CA TYR A 576 -34.01 -7.32 0.51
C TYR A 576 -34.36 -8.78 0.75
N LEU A 577 -33.57 -9.46 1.56
CA LEU A 577 -33.94 -10.79 2.04
C LEU A 577 -34.50 -10.65 3.45
N ASN A 578 -35.79 -10.98 3.62
CA ASN A 578 -36.34 -11.15 4.96
C ASN A 578 -35.98 -12.55 5.47
N THR A 579 -34.88 -12.67 6.18
CA THR A 579 -34.42 -13.97 6.72
C THR A 579 -35.39 -14.56 7.76
N ALA A 580 -36.31 -13.77 8.32
CA ALA A 580 -37.24 -14.22 9.36
C ALA A 580 -38.36 -15.17 8.84
N ASP A 581 -38.73 -15.08 7.56
CA ASP A 581 -39.79 -15.91 6.95
C ASP A 581 -39.34 -16.66 5.69
N GLY A 582 -38.09 -16.49 5.25
CA GLY A 582 -37.52 -17.15 4.07
C GLY A 582 -38.11 -16.64 2.76
N ILE A 583 -38.71 -15.44 2.76
CA ILE A 583 -39.31 -14.81 1.58
C ILE A 583 -38.34 -13.75 1.03
N LEU A 584 -37.99 -13.87 -0.25
CA LEU A 584 -37.17 -12.87 -0.93
C LEU A 584 -38.05 -11.71 -1.40
N HIS A 585 -37.73 -10.48 -0.99
CA HIS A 585 -38.43 -9.28 -1.45
C HIS A 585 -37.54 -8.49 -2.42
N ILE A 586 -37.92 -8.46 -3.69
CA ILE A 586 -37.24 -7.70 -4.73
C ILE A 586 -37.99 -6.39 -4.95
N TYR A 587 -37.35 -5.26 -4.68
CA TYR A 587 -37.97 -3.94 -4.77
C TYR A 587 -37.67 -3.32 -6.12
N ASN A 588 -38.72 -2.99 -6.87
CA ASN A 588 -38.60 -2.34 -8.17
C ASN A 588 -38.84 -0.84 -8.00
N TRP A 589 -37.78 -0.05 -8.13
CA TRP A 589 -37.82 1.41 -8.05
C TRP A 589 -37.70 2.03 -9.43
N ASP A 590 -38.33 3.18 -9.66
CA ASP A 590 -38.00 4.00 -10.82
C ASP A 590 -36.70 4.80 -10.58
N GLY A 591 -36.14 5.39 -11.64
CA GLY A 591 -34.94 6.25 -11.54
C GLY A 591 -35.15 7.56 -10.75
N SER A 592 -36.28 7.71 -10.05
CA SER A 592 -36.61 8.84 -9.15
C SER A 592 -36.97 8.36 -7.74
N TRP A 593 -36.67 7.12 -7.38
CA TRP A 593 -36.90 6.52 -6.06
C TRP A 593 -38.38 6.37 -5.67
N ASN A 594 -39.28 6.31 -6.65
CA ASN A 594 -40.65 5.90 -6.36
C ASN A 594 -40.72 4.38 -6.44
N LEU A 595 -41.22 3.75 -5.39
CA LEU A 595 -41.46 2.32 -5.37
C LEU A 595 -42.55 1.99 -6.38
N LEU A 596 -42.21 1.22 -7.42
CA LEU A 596 -43.15 0.81 -8.45
C LEU A 596 -43.87 -0.48 -8.05
N SER A 597 -43.10 -1.46 -7.57
CA SER A 597 -43.64 -2.74 -7.12
C SER A 597 -42.66 -3.46 -6.19
N VAL A 598 -43.16 -4.44 -5.45
CA VAL A 598 -42.35 -5.40 -4.69
C VAL A 598 -42.71 -6.80 -5.18
N ARG A 599 -41.72 -7.56 -5.64
CA ARG A 599 -41.85 -8.96 -6.02
C ARG A 599 -41.40 -9.81 -4.84
N LYS A 600 -42.31 -10.59 -4.27
CA LYS A 600 -42.04 -11.56 -3.21
C LYS A 600 -41.88 -12.94 -3.82
N GLU A 601 -40.79 -13.62 -3.53
CA GLU A 601 -40.58 -15.00 -3.95
C GLU A 601 -40.58 -15.91 -2.73
N TYR A 602 -41.40 -16.94 -2.80
CA TYR A 602 -41.58 -17.91 -1.73
C TYR A 602 -40.77 -19.19 -2.05
N PRO A 603 -40.33 -19.95 -1.03
CA PRO A 603 -39.57 -21.19 -1.23
C PRO A 603 -40.30 -22.25 -2.08
N ASP A 604 -41.63 -22.22 -2.13
CA ASP A 604 -42.44 -23.13 -2.97
C ASP A 604 -42.55 -22.70 -4.44
N GLY A 605 -41.85 -21.61 -4.82
CA GLY A 605 -41.86 -21.00 -6.14
C GLY A 605 -43.05 -20.07 -6.39
N THR A 606 -43.91 -19.83 -5.39
CA THR A 606 -44.94 -18.80 -5.48
C THR A 606 -44.28 -17.43 -5.62
N VAL A 607 -44.82 -16.59 -6.50
CA VAL A 607 -44.40 -15.19 -6.65
C VAL A 607 -45.58 -14.26 -6.43
N GLU A 608 -45.43 -13.25 -5.58
CA GLU A 608 -46.43 -12.19 -5.41
C GLU A 608 -45.85 -10.84 -5.84
N ILE A 609 -46.55 -10.13 -6.73
CA ILE A 609 -46.20 -8.76 -7.10
C ILE A 609 -47.18 -7.84 -6.37
N CYS A 610 -46.65 -6.99 -5.50
CA CYS A 610 -47.40 -5.99 -4.78
C CYS A 610 -47.08 -4.57 -5.29
N THR A 611 -48.01 -3.63 -5.14
CA THR A 611 -47.82 -2.22 -5.53
C THR A 611 -48.01 -1.28 -4.32
N PRO A 612 -47.07 -1.29 -3.36
CA PRO A 612 -47.13 -0.37 -2.21
C PRO A 612 -46.74 1.06 -2.59
N ASP A 613 -47.22 2.04 -1.81
CA ASP A 613 -46.78 3.44 -1.93
C ASP A 613 -45.43 3.64 -1.20
N SER A 614 -45.13 2.81 -0.19
CA SER A 614 -43.90 2.82 0.60
C SER A 614 -43.52 1.41 1.10
N PRO A 615 -42.22 1.07 1.23
CA PRO A 615 -41.78 -0.17 1.91
C PRO A 615 -42.34 -0.33 3.33
N GLU A 616 -42.60 0.77 4.02
CA GLU A 616 -43.10 0.80 5.40
C GLU A 616 -44.61 0.56 5.50
N ASP A 617 -45.32 0.47 4.37
CA ASP A 617 -46.76 0.27 4.38
C ASP A 617 -47.12 -1.05 5.09
N PRO A 618 -48.03 -1.03 6.08
CA PRO A 618 -48.37 -2.22 6.86
C PRO A 618 -49.12 -3.29 6.04
N VAL A 619 -49.59 -2.93 4.84
CA VAL A 619 -50.28 -3.82 3.90
C VAL A 619 -49.91 -3.37 2.49
N TRP A 620 -49.30 -4.26 1.71
CA TRP A 620 -49.03 -4.01 0.31
C TRP A 620 -50.18 -4.55 -0.54
N PRO A 621 -50.84 -3.73 -1.37
CA PRO A 621 -51.86 -4.21 -2.29
C PRO A 621 -51.25 -5.29 -3.21
N LEU A 622 -51.80 -6.49 -3.16
CA LEU A 622 -51.45 -7.56 -4.09
C LEU A 622 -51.97 -7.16 -5.47
N ALA A 623 -51.10 -7.14 -6.47
CA ALA A 623 -51.43 -6.84 -7.86
C ALA A 623 -51.43 -8.11 -8.72
N GLU A 624 -50.48 -9.01 -8.47
CA GLU A 624 -50.37 -10.30 -9.14
C GLU A 624 -49.90 -11.38 -8.18
N LYS A 625 -50.40 -12.61 -8.34
CA LYS A 625 -49.91 -13.80 -7.65
C LYS A 625 -49.70 -14.92 -8.67
N ARG A 626 -48.50 -15.46 -8.75
CA ARG A 626 -48.11 -16.60 -9.58
C ARG A 626 -47.94 -17.82 -8.67
N GLU A 627 -48.82 -18.82 -8.80
CA GLU A 627 -48.77 -20.08 -8.05
C GLU A 627 -48.32 -21.24 -8.96
N PRO A 628 -47.09 -21.74 -8.85
CA PRO A 628 -46.58 -22.77 -9.77
C PRO A 628 -47.36 -24.08 -9.62
N VAL A 629 -47.56 -24.81 -10.73
CA VAL A 629 -48.22 -26.14 -10.65
C VAL A 629 -47.33 -27.17 -9.97
N LYS A 630 -46.02 -27.00 -10.16
CA LYS A 630 -44.94 -27.86 -9.66
C LYS A 630 -43.70 -27.00 -9.44
N SER A 631 -42.84 -27.42 -8.51
CA SER A 631 -41.45 -26.95 -8.47
C SER A 631 -40.76 -27.33 -9.78
N PHE A 632 -40.25 -26.35 -10.51
CA PHE A 632 -39.50 -26.55 -11.73
C PHE A 632 -38.18 -25.77 -11.63
N ILE A 633 -37.07 -26.47 -11.78
CA ILE A 633 -35.72 -25.91 -11.69
C ILE A 633 -35.43 -25.22 -13.03
N LYS A 634 -35.23 -23.92 -13.00
CA LYS A 634 -34.80 -23.14 -14.16
C LYS A 634 -33.62 -22.28 -13.78
N GLY A 635 -32.72 -22.05 -14.72
CA GLY A 635 -31.55 -21.22 -14.48
C GLY A 635 -30.46 -21.51 -15.48
N VAL A 636 -29.22 -21.36 -15.03
CA VAL A 636 -28.05 -21.42 -15.91
C VAL A 636 -26.89 -22.15 -15.25
N ASN A 637 -25.94 -22.57 -16.05
CA ASN A 637 -24.60 -22.86 -15.61
C ASN A 637 -23.86 -21.51 -15.56
N MET A 638 -23.27 -21.21 -14.42
CA MET A 638 -22.16 -20.27 -14.30
C MET A 638 -20.97 -21.15 -13.96
N PRO A 639 -20.45 -21.91 -14.94
CA PRO A 639 -19.62 -23.06 -14.64
C PRO A 639 -18.31 -22.63 -13.99
N TRP A 640 -17.84 -21.39 -14.22
CA TRP A 640 -16.72 -20.79 -13.50
C TRP A 640 -16.69 -19.24 -13.63
N VAL A 641 -15.97 -18.59 -12.71
CA VAL A 641 -15.40 -17.24 -12.95
C VAL A 641 -14.06 -17.41 -13.65
N LEU A 642 -13.16 -18.18 -13.05
CA LEU A 642 -11.85 -18.56 -13.52
C LEU A 642 -11.68 -20.09 -13.44
N TYR A 643 -11.79 -20.74 -14.60
CA TYR A 643 -11.86 -22.21 -14.70
C TYR A 643 -10.77 -22.96 -13.90
N GLY A 644 -11.21 -23.66 -12.85
CA GLY A 644 -10.39 -24.49 -11.96
C GLY A 644 -9.58 -23.72 -10.92
N TYR A 645 -9.77 -22.40 -10.80
CA TYR A 645 -9.10 -21.52 -9.82
C TYR A 645 -10.08 -20.75 -8.93
N ASP A 646 -11.38 -20.97 -9.11
CA ASP A 646 -12.45 -20.33 -8.34
C ASP A 646 -12.45 -20.69 -6.84
N ILE A 647 -11.70 -21.73 -6.45
CA ILE A 647 -11.60 -22.18 -5.07
C ILE A 647 -10.16 -22.56 -4.69
N GLY A 648 -9.68 -21.98 -3.59
CA GLY A 648 -8.39 -22.27 -2.98
C GLY A 648 -7.20 -21.57 -3.64
N LEU A 649 -5.99 -22.03 -3.29
CA LEU A 649 -4.74 -21.46 -3.80
C LEU A 649 -4.27 -22.20 -5.07
N ASN A 650 -3.65 -21.44 -5.97
CA ASN A 650 -2.88 -21.97 -7.08
C ASN A 650 -1.61 -22.66 -6.54
N PRO A 651 -1.41 -23.98 -6.73
CA PRO A 651 -0.30 -24.71 -6.13
C PRO A 651 1.06 -24.36 -6.75
N ASP A 652 1.09 -23.81 -7.96
CA ASP A 652 2.32 -23.45 -8.66
C ASP A 652 2.84 -22.06 -8.23
N THR A 653 1.94 -21.10 -8.02
CA THR A 653 2.29 -19.71 -7.69
C THR A 653 2.08 -19.36 -6.21
N GLY A 654 1.21 -20.10 -5.52
CA GLY A 654 0.73 -19.76 -4.18
C GLY A 654 -0.27 -18.61 -4.17
N GLU A 655 -0.69 -18.10 -5.34
CA GLU A 655 -1.64 -17.00 -5.47
C GLU A 655 -3.07 -17.47 -5.17
N HIS A 656 -3.88 -16.56 -4.64
CA HIS A 656 -5.30 -16.77 -4.38
C HIS A 656 -6.11 -16.05 -5.44
N GLU A 657 -6.81 -16.82 -6.29
CA GLU A 657 -7.65 -16.30 -7.38
C GLU A 657 -9.13 -16.75 -7.22
N GLY A 658 -9.50 -17.24 -6.04
CA GLY A 658 -10.81 -17.81 -5.77
C GLY A 658 -11.91 -16.78 -5.55
N PHE A 659 -13.14 -17.26 -5.29
CA PHE A 659 -14.33 -16.42 -5.12
C PHE A 659 -14.20 -15.33 -4.05
N SER A 660 -13.59 -15.63 -2.90
CA SER A 660 -13.42 -14.65 -1.81
C SER A 660 -12.41 -13.56 -2.14
N ARG A 661 -11.54 -13.77 -3.14
CA ARG A 661 -10.66 -12.76 -3.72
C ARG A 661 -11.37 -11.94 -4.80
N ASN A 662 -12.22 -12.58 -5.60
CA ASN A 662 -12.88 -12.00 -6.78
C ASN A 662 -14.38 -11.80 -6.54
N LEU A 663 -14.74 -11.21 -5.39
CA LEU A 663 -16.14 -11.03 -4.99
C LEU A 663 -16.93 -10.20 -6.01
N SER A 664 -16.36 -9.11 -6.53
CA SER A 664 -17.02 -8.26 -7.53
C SER A 664 -17.42 -9.05 -8.77
N ASP A 665 -16.48 -9.80 -9.37
CA ASP A 665 -16.74 -10.66 -10.54
C ASP A 665 -17.78 -11.75 -10.22
N LEU A 666 -17.72 -12.35 -9.03
CA LEU A 666 -18.72 -13.32 -8.59
C LEU A 666 -20.11 -12.69 -8.50
N TYR A 667 -20.25 -11.53 -7.86
CA TYR A 667 -21.52 -10.82 -7.71
C TYR A 667 -22.06 -10.32 -9.05
N GLU A 668 -21.21 -9.77 -9.93
CA GLU A 668 -21.61 -9.33 -11.27
C GLU A 668 -22.22 -10.50 -12.06
N LYS A 669 -21.56 -11.67 -12.03
CA LYS A 669 -22.11 -12.86 -12.69
C LYS A 669 -23.39 -13.36 -12.01
N MET A 670 -23.43 -13.42 -10.68
CA MET A 670 -24.59 -13.94 -9.96
C MET A 670 -25.81 -13.01 -10.03
N ASP A 671 -25.67 -11.68 -10.04
CA ASP A 671 -26.81 -10.75 -10.01
C ASP A 671 -27.71 -10.89 -11.25
N ALA A 672 -27.12 -11.16 -12.42
CA ALA A 672 -27.88 -11.45 -13.64
C ALA A 672 -28.87 -12.62 -13.47
N ARG A 673 -28.57 -13.52 -12.51
CA ARG A 673 -29.22 -14.81 -12.24
C ARG A 673 -30.01 -14.83 -10.93
N LYS A 674 -30.23 -13.66 -10.29
CA LYS A 674 -30.96 -13.56 -9.01
C LYS A 674 -32.33 -14.25 -9.06
N GLY A 675 -32.65 -15.00 -8.00
CA GLY A 675 -33.89 -15.78 -7.87
C GLY A 675 -33.96 -17.08 -8.68
N ASP A 676 -32.91 -17.43 -9.43
CA ASP A 676 -32.84 -18.67 -10.23
C ASP A 676 -31.89 -19.72 -9.62
N TYR A 677 -31.70 -20.83 -10.35
CA TYR A 677 -30.72 -21.87 -10.02
C TYR A 677 -29.42 -21.67 -10.79
N VAL A 678 -28.28 -21.84 -10.11
CA VAL A 678 -26.96 -21.72 -10.72
C VAL A 678 -26.15 -22.99 -10.49
N ARG A 679 -25.73 -23.64 -11.58
CA ARG A 679 -24.76 -24.74 -11.53
C ARG A 679 -23.35 -24.20 -11.73
N VAL A 680 -22.44 -24.46 -10.79
CA VAL A 680 -21.11 -23.82 -10.70
C VAL A 680 -20.05 -24.86 -10.35
N PHE A 681 -18.90 -24.84 -11.02
CA PHE A 681 -17.86 -25.84 -10.77
C PHE A 681 -16.92 -25.32 -9.68
N LEU A 682 -16.54 -26.22 -8.77
CA LEU A 682 -15.63 -25.92 -7.68
C LEU A 682 -14.20 -26.31 -8.07
N PHE A 683 -13.89 -27.61 -8.01
CA PHE A 683 -12.51 -28.06 -8.16
C PHE A 683 -12.15 -28.43 -9.61
N SER A 684 -13.13 -28.63 -10.49
CA SER A 684 -12.94 -28.99 -11.90
C SER A 684 -11.93 -30.16 -12.06
N ASP A 685 -10.73 -29.90 -12.58
CA ASP A 685 -9.66 -30.89 -12.76
C ASP A 685 -8.64 -30.92 -11.62
N LEU A 686 -8.94 -30.31 -10.48
CA LEU A 686 -8.09 -30.19 -9.28
C LEU A 686 -6.76 -29.45 -9.49
N ARG A 687 -6.69 -28.54 -10.47
CA ARG A 687 -5.49 -27.69 -10.65
C ARG A 687 -5.23 -26.71 -9.51
N ALA A 688 -6.23 -26.43 -8.67
CA ALA A 688 -6.12 -25.55 -7.51
C ALA A 688 -6.81 -26.15 -6.27
N GLY A 689 -6.53 -25.55 -5.11
CA GLY A 689 -7.26 -25.80 -3.87
C GLY A 689 -6.88 -27.06 -3.09
N ILE A 690 -5.97 -27.89 -3.60
CA ILE A 690 -5.58 -29.14 -2.96
C ILE A 690 -4.05 -29.25 -2.79
N ASN A 691 -3.65 -29.78 -1.63
CA ASN A 691 -2.26 -30.14 -1.34
C ASN A 691 -2.06 -31.64 -1.59
N PHE A 692 -1.12 -31.98 -2.47
CA PHE A 692 -0.72 -33.36 -2.73
C PHE A 692 0.60 -33.71 -2.06
N ASP A 693 0.78 -34.99 -1.70
CA ASP A 693 2.09 -35.53 -1.34
C ASP A 693 2.98 -35.79 -2.57
N THR A 694 4.21 -36.24 -2.34
CA THR A 694 5.18 -36.50 -3.41
C THR A 694 4.77 -37.62 -4.36
N ASP A 695 3.88 -38.51 -3.93
CA ASP A 695 3.37 -39.61 -4.75
C ASP A 695 2.07 -39.20 -5.49
N GLY A 696 1.58 -37.97 -5.29
CA GLY A 696 0.34 -37.46 -5.87
C GLY A 696 -0.90 -37.92 -5.10
N THR A 697 -0.78 -38.21 -3.81
CA THR A 697 -1.92 -38.53 -2.93
C THR A 697 -2.45 -37.24 -2.29
N PRO A 698 -3.77 -36.97 -2.31
CA PRO A 698 -4.39 -35.88 -1.57
C PRO A 698 -4.03 -35.88 -0.07
N LEU A 699 -3.63 -34.72 0.45
CA LEU A 699 -3.33 -34.53 1.88
C LEU A 699 -4.36 -33.65 2.58
N SER A 700 -4.70 -32.51 1.99
CA SER A 700 -5.65 -31.54 2.53
C SER A 700 -6.08 -30.55 1.46
N PHE A 701 -7.16 -29.79 1.73
CA PHE A 701 -7.39 -28.54 1.01
C PHE A 701 -6.35 -27.48 1.39
N THR A 702 -6.22 -26.45 0.56
CA THR A 702 -5.54 -25.20 0.93
C THR A 702 -6.44 -24.41 1.88
N ASP A 703 -5.86 -23.50 2.64
CA ASP A 703 -6.53 -22.67 3.65
C ASP A 703 -7.65 -21.77 3.08
N LYS A 704 -7.62 -21.44 1.79
CA LYS A 704 -8.64 -20.60 1.12
C LYS A 704 -9.90 -21.31 0.64
N VAL A 705 -9.92 -22.64 0.55
CA VAL A 705 -11.07 -23.39 0.01
C VAL A 705 -12.39 -23.12 0.76
N TYR A 706 -12.33 -23.02 2.09
CA TYR A 706 -13.53 -22.78 2.89
C TYR A 706 -14.00 -21.33 2.77
N GLU A 707 -13.08 -20.37 2.71
CA GLU A 707 -13.40 -18.95 2.53
C GLU A 707 -14.10 -18.71 1.18
N ASP A 708 -13.57 -19.30 0.10
CA ASP A 708 -14.14 -19.20 -1.25
C ASP A 708 -15.52 -19.86 -1.37
N MET A 709 -15.72 -21.03 -0.75
CA MET A 709 -17.04 -21.67 -0.72
C MET A 709 -18.05 -20.85 0.08
N GLN A 710 -17.64 -20.26 1.21
CA GLN A 710 -18.50 -19.39 2.00
C GLN A 710 -18.90 -18.15 1.18
N ALA A 711 -17.94 -17.50 0.51
CA ALA A 711 -18.21 -16.37 -0.37
C ALA A 711 -19.22 -16.68 -1.49
N LEU A 712 -19.09 -17.85 -2.13
CA LEU A 712 -20.07 -18.33 -3.12
C LEU A 712 -21.48 -18.45 -2.53
N LEU A 713 -21.58 -19.04 -1.34
CA LEU A 713 -22.84 -19.31 -0.67
C LEU A 713 -23.50 -18.06 -0.11
N ASP A 714 -22.72 -17.14 0.46
CA ASP A 714 -23.18 -15.83 0.94
C ASP A 714 -23.72 -14.99 -0.22
N CYS A 715 -23.00 -14.98 -1.35
CA CYS A 715 -23.45 -14.32 -2.58
C CYS A 715 -24.77 -14.93 -3.09
N ALA A 716 -24.85 -16.26 -3.12
CA ALA A 716 -26.06 -16.95 -3.55
C ALA A 716 -27.25 -16.66 -2.63
N GLU A 717 -27.06 -16.71 -1.30
CA GLU A 717 -28.11 -16.39 -0.33
C GLU A 717 -28.58 -14.94 -0.47
N ALA A 718 -27.65 -13.99 -0.55
CA ALA A 718 -27.95 -12.57 -0.72
C ALA A 718 -28.77 -12.26 -1.99
N LEU A 719 -28.59 -13.07 -3.04
CA LEU A 719 -29.29 -12.93 -4.32
C LEU A 719 -30.49 -13.89 -4.47
N GLY A 720 -30.80 -14.68 -3.43
CA GLY A 720 -31.87 -15.68 -3.46
C GLY A 720 -31.64 -16.80 -4.48
N ILE A 721 -30.39 -17.09 -4.82
CA ILE A 721 -29.96 -18.11 -5.78
C ILE A 721 -29.84 -19.45 -5.07
N LYS A 722 -30.28 -20.51 -5.76
CA LYS A 722 -30.00 -21.89 -5.37
C LYS A 722 -28.84 -22.44 -6.20
N VAL A 723 -27.76 -22.85 -5.55
CA VAL A 723 -26.56 -23.37 -6.23
C VAL A 723 -26.57 -24.89 -6.33
N MET A 724 -26.05 -25.40 -7.43
CA MET A 724 -25.62 -26.79 -7.61
C MET A 724 -24.10 -26.83 -7.77
N PRO A 725 -23.33 -26.97 -6.67
CA PRO A 725 -21.89 -27.04 -6.76
C PRO A 725 -21.45 -28.35 -7.40
N VAL A 726 -20.64 -28.25 -8.46
CA VAL A 726 -20.05 -29.37 -9.17
C VAL A 726 -18.65 -29.60 -8.63
N LEU A 727 -18.42 -30.74 -7.96
CA LEU A 727 -17.14 -31.01 -7.32
C LEU A 727 -16.02 -31.13 -8.35
N PHE A 728 -16.21 -31.95 -9.39
CA PHE A 728 -15.18 -32.23 -10.39
C PHE A 728 -15.73 -32.16 -11.81
N ASP A 729 -14.84 -32.10 -12.79
CA ASP A 729 -15.20 -32.31 -14.19
C ASP A 729 -14.43 -33.49 -14.81
N TYR A 730 -14.81 -33.86 -16.03
CA TYR A 730 -14.20 -34.96 -16.77
C TYR A 730 -12.71 -34.80 -17.03
N LEU A 731 -12.18 -33.58 -16.97
CA LEU A 731 -10.76 -33.32 -17.14
C LEU A 731 -9.94 -33.76 -15.94
N LEU A 732 -10.55 -34.04 -14.78
CA LEU A 732 -9.89 -34.76 -13.69
C LEU A 732 -9.23 -36.06 -14.19
N GLY A 733 -9.92 -36.78 -15.09
CA GLY A 733 -9.44 -38.02 -15.68
C GLY A 733 -8.54 -37.85 -16.91
N GLY A 734 -8.38 -36.66 -17.48
CA GLY A 734 -7.73 -36.47 -18.78
C GLY A 734 -6.23 -36.79 -18.81
N VAL A 735 -5.63 -36.77 -20.01
CA VAL A 735 -4.21 -37.08 -20.23
C VAL A 735 -3.41 -35.80 -20.47
N LYS A 736 -2.24 -35.70 -19.82
CA LYS A 736 -1.23 -34.63 -19.98
C LYS A 736 -0.97 -34.24 -21.45
N ASP A 737 -1.23 -32.99 -21.79
CA ASP A 737 -0.85 -32.35 -23.06
C ASP A 737 0.66 -32.02 -23.12
N GLY A 738 1.51 -33.04 -22.93
CA GLY A 738 2.96 -32.93 -23.06
C GLY A 738 3.66 -31.91 -22.13
N PRO A 739 4.99 -31.76 -22.23
CA PRO A 739 5.71 -30.74 -21.49
C PRO A 739 5.48 -29.35 -22.12
N GLY A 740 4.62 -28.53 -21.51
CA GLY A 740 4.41 -27.12 -21.87
C GLY A 740 2.98 -26.62 -21.83
N ALA A 741 1.98 -27.51 -21.77
CA ALA A 741 0.63 -27.15 -21.35
C ALA A 741 0.62 -27.21 -19.81
N GLY A 742 0.63 -26.06 -19.14
CA GLY A 742 0.62 -26.00 -17.66
C GLY A 742 -0.48 -26.92 -17.11
N HIS A 743 -0.14 -27.79 -16.17
CA HIS A 743 -0.95 -28.74 -15.40
C HIS A 743 -2.47 -28.79 -15.69
N ARG A 744 -2.87 -29.13 -16.92
CA ARG A 744 -4.26 -29.47 -17.26
C ARG A 744 -4.38 -30.98 -17.21
N ALA A 745 -5.35 -31.48 -16.46
CA ALA A 745 -5.79 -32.88 -16.47
C ALA A 745 -4.70 -33.94 -16.15
N GLU A 746 -4.36 -34.11 -14.86
CA GLU A 746 -3.27 -35.03 -14.44
C GLU A 746 -3.66 -36.05 -13.35
N HIS A 747 -4.96 -36.29 -13.11
CA HIS A 747 -5.43 -36.98 -11.90
C HIS A 747 -6.31 -38.22 -12.15
N ALA A 748 -6.15 -38.89 -13.30
CA ALA A 748 -6.82 -40.16 -13.61
C ALA A 748 -6.62 -41.24 -12.52
N ASP A 749 -5.48 -41.20 -11.83
CA ASP A 749 -5.18 -42.08 -10.70
C ASP A 749 -6.01 -41.80 -9.45
N LEU A 750 -6.58 -40.60 -9.27
CA LEU A 750 -7.57 -40.34 -8.23
C LEU A 750 -8.91 -41.04 -8.51
N ILE A 751 -9.13 -41.49 -9.75
CA ILE A 751 -10.29 -42.29 -10.15
C ILE A 751 -9.90 -43.79 -10.12
N ASP A 752 -8.78 -44.16 -10.75
CA ASP A 752 -8.36 -45.57 -10.92
C ASP A 752 -7.76 -46.22 -9.66
N ASP A 753 -7.04 -45.47 -8.82
CA ASP A 753 -6.40 -45.98 -7.61
C ASP A 753 -7.30 -45.81 -6.39
N ALA A 754 -7.77 -46.92 -5.83
CA ALA A 754 -8.69 -46.92 -4.70
C ALA A 754 -8.12 -46.27 -3.42
N ASP A 755 -6.82 -46.34 -3.18
CA ASP A 755 -6.22 -45.73 -1.99
C ASP A 755 -6.14 -44.19 -2.15
N LYS A 756 -5.81 -43.70 -3.34
CA LYS A 756 -5.79 -42.26 -3.63
C LYS A 756 -7.18 -41.65 -3.70
N ARG A 757 -8.12 -42.36 -4.33
CA ARG A 757 -9.54 -42.00 -4.34
C ARG A 757 -10.08 -41.87 -2.93
N LYS A 758 -9.78 -42.84 -2.07
CA LYS A 758 -10.15 -42.79 -0.66
C LYS A 758 -9.56 -41.56 0.05
N ALA A 759 -8.30 -41.21 -0.23
CA ALA A 759 -7.67 -40.01 0.34
C ALA A 759 -8.39 -38.73 -0.10
N LEU A 760 -8.82 -38.63 -1.37
CA LEU A 760 -9.63 -37.52 -1.86
C LEU A 760 -10.98 -37.43 -1.12
N ILE A 761 -11.69 -38.55 -1.00
CA ILE A 761 -12.96 -38.62 -0.27
C ILE A 761 -12.80 -38.20 1.19
N ASP A 762 -11.73 -38.66 1.85
CA ASP A 762 -11.46 -38.34 3.26
C ASP A 762 -11.22 -36.83 3.49
N ILE A 763 -10.70 -36.09 2.50
CA ILE A 763 -10.56 -34.62 2.59
C ILE A 763 -11.84 -33.87 2.18
N CYS A 764 -12.62 -34.39 1.23
CA CYS A 764 -13.90 -33.80 0.83
C CYS A 764 -14.98 -33.95 1.91
N LYS A 765 -14.96 -35.05 2.67
CA LYS A 765 -15.95 -35.32 3.73
C LYS A 765 -16.13 -34.19 4.74
N PRO A 766 -15.07 -33.65 5.40
CA PRO A 766 -15.24 -32.52 6.32
C PRO A 766 -15.70 -31.23 5.63
N PHE A 767 -15.40 -31.05 4.34
CA PHE A 767 -15.85 -29.89 3.57
C PHE A 767 -17.36 -29.96 3.28
N ILE A 768 -17.86 -31.10 2.81
CA ILE A 768 -19.31 -31.29 2.63
C ILE A 768 -20.05 -31.19 3.97
N GLU A 769 -19.51 -31.79 5.03
CA GLU A 769 -20.08 -31.69 6.39
C GLU A 769 -20.20 -30.24 6.88
N HIS A 770 -19.27 -29.37 6.48
CA HIS A 770 -19.27 -27.95 6.87
C HIS A 770 -20.40 -27.16 6.21
N PHE A 771 -20.74 -27.46 4.95
CA PHE A 771 -21.67 -26.66 4.15
C PHE A 771 -23.04 -27.32 3.89
N LYS A 772 -23.25 -28.58 4.25
CA LYS A 772 -24.48 -29.35 3.93
C LYS A 772 -25.80 -28.73 4.40
N ASP A 773 -25.77 -27.90 5.43
CA ASP A 773 -26.96 -27.28 6.02
C ASP A 773 -27.21 -25.88 5.45
N HIS A 774 -26.38 -25.42 4.50
CA HIS A 774 -26.54 -24.11 3.88
C HIS A 774 -27.73 -24.11 2.92
N GLU A 775 -28.71 -23.22 3.16
CA GLU A 775 -29.97 -23.22 2.42
C GLU A 775 -29.80 -22.94 0.93
N ALA A 776 -28.76 -22.19 0.53
CA ALA A 776 -28.47 -21.92 -0.87
C ALA A 776 -28.10 -23.20 -1.66
N ILE A 777 -27.63 -24.27 -1.03
CA ILE A 777 -27.26 -25.51 -1.74
C ILE A 777 -28.50 -26.32 -2.07
N HIS A 778 -28.74 -26.56 -3.36
CA HIS A 778 -29.83 -27.42 -3.82
C HIS A 778 -29.40 -28.87 -4.04
N ALA A 779 -28.24 -29.08 -4.67
CA ALA A 779 -27.72 -30.41 -4.94
C ALA A 779 -26.19 -30.38 -5.06
N TRP A 780 -25.52 -31.44 -4.62
CA TRP A 780 -24.11 -31.67 -4.93
C TRP A 780 -24.00 -32.49 -6.21
N ASP A 781 -23.36 -31.92 -7.23
CA ASP A 781 -23.03 -32.62 -8.46
C ASP A 781 -21.61 -33.17 -8.35
N ILE A 782 -21.47 -34.50 -8.38
CA ILE A 782 -20.17 -35.12 -8.10
C ILE A 782 -19.18 -34.85 -9.23
N MET A 783 -19.63 -34.97 -10.49
CA MET A 783 -18.74 -34.90 -11.63
C MET A 783 -19.50 -34.50 -12.90
N ASN A 784 -18.98 -33.47 -13.59
CA ASN A 784 -19.43 -33.09 -14.91
C ASN A 784 -18.94 -34.07 -15.98
N GLU A 785 -19.85 -34.62 -16.78
CA GLU A 785 -19.61 -35.48 -17.94
C GLU A 785 -18.62 -36.63 -17.71
N PRO A 786 -18.86 -37.51 -16.72
CA PRO A 786 -17.92 -38.59 -16.37
C PRO A 786 -17.53 -39.48 -17.57
N GLU A 787 -18.35 -39.57 -18.61
CA GLU A 787 -18.04 -40.26 -19.87
C GLU A 787 -16.77 -39.72 -20.56
N GLY A 788 -16.50 -38.42 -20.42
CA GLY A 788 -15.29 -37.77 -20.95
C GLY A 788 -14.00 -38.30 -20.31
N ALA A 789 -14.03 -38.75 -19.05
CA ALA A 789 -12.86 -39.36 -18.42
C ALA A 789 -12.47 -40.68 -19.10
N LYS A 790 -13.44 -41.42 -19.66
CA LYS A 790 -13.15 -42.59 -20.51
C LYS A 790 -12.51 -42.16 -21.83
N GLU A 791 -13.11 -41.18 -22.51
CA GLU A 791 -12.70 -40.76 -23.86
C GLU A 791 -11.32 -40.09 -23.88
N PHE A 792 -11.12 -39.12 -22.99
CA PHE A 792 -9.91 -38.29 -22.95
C PHE A 792 -8.85 -38.84 -22.00
N GLY A 793 -9.28 -39.55 -20.95
CA GLY A 793 -8.43 -40.07 -19.89
C GLY A 793 -8.02 -41.53 -20.01
N ASN A 794 -8.75 -42.30 -20.81
CA ASN A 794 -8.64 -43.75 -20.87
C ASN A 794 -8.86 -44.43 -19.49
N VAL A 795 -9.62 -43.79 -18.60
CA VAL A 795 -10.09 -44.36 -17.33
C VAL A 795 -11.18 -45.40 -17.62
N GLU A 796 -11.20 -46.55 -16.96
CA GLU A 796 -12.24 -47.55 -17.21
C GLU A 796 -13.59 -47.15 -16.58
N PHE A 797 -14.70 -47.43 -17.28
CA PHE A 797 -16.05 -47.08 -16.78
C PHE A 797 -16.32 -47.65 -15.38
N SER A 798 -15.85 -48.86 -15.09
CA SER A 798 -15.99 -49.43 -13.74
C SER A 798 -15.31 -48.58 -12.65
N ALA A 799 -14.16 -47.97 -12.94
CA ALA A 799 -13.46 -47.10 -11.99
C ALA A 799 -14.18 -45.76 -11.83
N ILE A 800 -14.72 -45.20 -12.93
CA ILE A 800 -15.57 -44.01 -12.92
C ILE A 800 -16.82 -44.26 -12.06
N TYR A 801 -17.51 -45.38 -12.26
CA TYR A 801 -18.70 -45.74 -11.50
C TYR A 801 -18.41 -45.99 -10.02
N ASP A 802 -17.29 -46.63 -9.69
CA ASP A 802 -16.83 -46.76 -8.30
C ASP A 802 -16.56 -45.39 -7.66
N PHE A 803 -15.96 -44.46 -8.40
CA PHE A 803 -15.70 -43.10 -7.94
C PHE A 803 -16.99 -42.34 -7.62
N LEU A 804 -17.94 -42.31 -8.56
CA LEU A 804 -19.22 -41.64 -8.37
C LEU A 804 -20.01 -42.26 -7.21
N ARG A 805 -20.03 -43.60 -7.12
CA ARG A 805 -20.71 -44.32 -6.02
C ARG A 805 -20.12 -43.99 -4.67
N GLU A 806 -18.79 -44.05 -4.52
CA GLU A 806 -18.13 -43.80 -3.23
C GLU A 806 -18.30 -42.34 -2.77
N PHE A 807 -18.36 -41.37 -3.68
CA PHE A 807 -18.70 -39.98 -3.35
C PHE A 807 -20.17 -39.80 -2.96
N ALA A 808 -21.10 -40.40 -3.70
CA ALA A 808 -22.53 -40.37 -3.35
C ALA A 808 -22.77 -40.97 -1.96
N ASP A 809 -22.18 -42.15 -1.69
CA ASP A 809 -22.23 -42.81 -0.39
C ASP A 809 -21.66 -41.90 0.72
N MET A 810 -20.56 -41.17 0.47
CA MET A 810 -19.98 -40.24 1.44
C MET A 810 -20.90 -39.05 1.74
N ILE A 811 -21.51 -38.44 0.72
CA ILE A 811 -22.41 -37.29 0.90
C ILE A 811 -23.67 -37.73 1.66
N HIS A 812 -24.23 -38.90 1.32
CA HIS A 812 -25.34 -39.48 2.06
C HIS A 812 -24.98 -39.86 3.49
N GLU A 813 -23.76 -40.38 3.75
CA GLU A 813 -23.27 -40.66 5.10
C GLU A 813 -23.18 -39.38 5.93
N VAL A 814 -22.62 -38.31 5.36
CA VAL A 814 -22.53 -36.96 5.95
C VAL A 814 -23.92 -36.44 6.33
N ASN A 815 -24.90 -36.60 5.44
CA ASN A 815 -26.28 -36.20 5.71
C ASN A 815 -26.92 -37.04 6.82
N GLN A 816 -26.79 -38.37 6.76
CA GLN A 816 -27.36 -39.29 7.76
C GLN A 816 -26.69 -39.19 9.14
N GLY A 817 -25.44 -38.70 9.20
CA GLY A 817 -24.67 -38.52 10.41
C GLY A 817 -25.06 -37.30 11.25
N SER A 818 -25.84 -36.36 10.71
CA SER A 818 -26.31 -35.18 11.47
C SER A 818 -27.40 -35.55 12.47
N ALA A 819 -27.58 -34.68 13.48
CA ALA A 819 -28.67 -34.84 14.44
C ALA A 819 -30.06 -34.69 13.77
N GLU A 820 -30.12 -33.88 12.71
CA GLU A 820 -31.30 -33.63 11.89
C GLU A 820 -30.87 -33.75 10.42
N PRO A 821 -31.04 -34.93 9.78
CA PRO A 821 -30.72 -35.10 8.36
C PRO A 821 -31.48 -34.10 7.51
N ASN A 822 -30.79 -33.42 6.60
CA ASN A 822 -31.38 -32.49 5.65
C ASN A 822 -32.02 -33.30 4.50
N PRO A 823 -33.36 -33.44 4.45
CA PRO A 823 -34.02 -34.20 3.39
C PRO A 823 -33.88 -33.55 2.02
N ASP A 824 -33.45 -32.29 1.97
CA ASP A 824 -33.30 -31.48 0.77
C ASP A 824 -31.84 -31.46 0.26
N LEU A 825 -30.90 -32.15 0.94
CA LEU A 825 -29.54 -32.34 0.45
C LEU A 825 -29.51 -33.44 -0.63
N LEU A 826 -29.60 -33.03 -1.90
CA LEU A 826 -29.64 -33.93 -3.05
C LEU A 826 -28.24 -34.22 -3.60
N VAL A 827 -28.05 -35.42 -4.17
CA VAL A 827 -26.85 -35.80 -4.93
C VAL A 827 -27.21 -36.07 -6.40
N THR A 828 -26.41 -35.53 -7.32
CA THR A 828 -26.58 -35.69 -8.78
C THR A 828 -25.24 -35.96 -9.47
N VAL A 829 -25.31 -36.36 -10.74
CA VAL A 829 -24.17 -36.46 -11.68
C VAL A 829 -24.62 -35.93 -13.04
N GLY A 830 -23.97 -34.89 -13.55
CA GLY A 830 -24.24 -34.33 -14.88
C GLY A 830 -23.69 -35.19 -16.02
N SER A 831 -24.48 -36.11 -16.56
CA SER A 831 -24.06 -36.97 -17.69
C SER A 831 -24.05 -36.22 -19.01
N GLN A 832 -23.04 -36.48 -19.87
CA GLN A 832 -22.90 -35.84 -21.19
C GLN A 832 -24.15 -36.00 -22.08
N SER A 833 -24.93 -37.05 -21.89
CA SER A 833 -26.15 -37.27 -22.66
C SER A 833 -27.14 -38.12 -21.90
N ARG A 834 -28.41 -38.07 -22.31
CA ARG A 834 -29.43 -38.95 -21.72
C ARG A 834 -29.10 -40.43 -21.85
N ALA A 835 -28.44 -40.84 -22.94
CA ALA A 835 -28.02 -42.23 -23.12
C ALA A 835 -26.95 -42.63 -22.09
N GLY A 836 -25.93 -41.80 -21.90
CA GLY A 836 -24.90 -42.01 -20.87
C GLY A 836 -25.49 -42.12 -19.46
N MET A 837 -26.45 -41.26 -19.13
CA MET A 837 -27.17 -41.30 -17.87
C MET A 837 -27.89 -42.65 -17.67
N LEU A 838 -28.59 -43.14 -18.70
CA LEU A 838 -29.30 -44.42 -18.63
C LEU A 838 -28.35 -45.62 -18.53
N ASP A 839 -27.25 -45.61 -19.29
CA ASP A 839 -26.22 -46.66 -19.25
C ASP A 839 -25.60 -46.76 -17.85
N MET A 840 -25.31 -45.61 -17.21
CA MET A 840 -24.79 -45.56 -15.84
C MET A 840 -25.81 -46.11 -14.81
N LEU A 841 -27.08 -45.77 -14.94
CA LEU A 841 -28.13 -46.29 -14.06
C LEU A 841 -28.35 -47.81 -14.23
N GLU A 842 -28.24 -48.33 -15.46
CA GLU A 842 -28.34 -49.77 -15.74
C GLU A 842 -27.21 -50.54 -15.08
N GLU A 843 -25.96 -50.07 -15.19
CA GLU A 843 -24.80 -50.72 -14.54
C GLU A 843 -24.98 -50.75 -13.01
N TRP A 844 -25.41 -49.64 -12.40
CA TRP A 844 -25.66 -49.59 -10.96
C TRP A 844 -26.81 -50.50 -10.52
N ASP A 845 -27.89 -50.63 -11.30
CA ASP A 845 -28.98 -51.58 -10.99
C ASP A 845 -28.48 -53.03 -11.02
N ASP A 846 -27.67 -53.39 -12.03
CA ASP A 846 -27.09 -54.74 -12.16
C ASP A 846 -26.16 -55.11 -10.99
N GLU A 847 -25.46 -54.12 -10.41
CA GLU A 847 -24.64 -54.31 -9.21
C GLU A 847 -25.43 -54.21 -7.88
N GLY A 848 -26.71 -53.80 -7.94
CA GLY A 848 -27.60 -53.69 -6.78
C GLY A 848 -27.57 -52.33 -6.06
N TYR A 849 -27.10 -51.27 -6.73
CA TYR A 849 -26.95 -49.89 -6.24
C TYR A 849 -28.00 -48.92 -6.81
N SER A 850 -29.16 -49.41 -7.24
CA SER A 850 -30.28 -48.69 -7.91
C SER A 850 -30.88 -47.42 -7.25
N ALA A 851 -30.23 -46.79 -6.26
CA ALA A 851 -30.77 -45.64 -5.53
C ALA A 851 -29.69 -44.70 -4.94
N ILE A 852 -28.54 -44.51 -5.60
CA ILE A 852 -27.47 -43.64 -5.08
C ILE A 852 -27.58 -42.17 -5.49
N LEU A 853 -28.43 -41.82 -6.47
CA LEU A 853 -28.71 -40.44 -6.86
C LEU A 853 -30.10 -40.03 -6.40
N ASP A 854 -30.23 -38.79 -5.94
CA ASP A 854 -31.51 -38.19 -5.56
C ASP A 854 -32.11 -37.36 -6.71
N LEU A 855 -31.25 -36.96 -7.66
CA LEU A 855 -31.59 -36.21 -8.87
C LEU A 855 -30.76 -36.76 -10.04
N CYS A 856 -31.43 -37.07 -11.15
CA CYS A 856 -30.76 -37.46 -12.39
C CYS A 856 -30.58 -36.22 -13.29
N GLN A 857 -29.43 -36.16 -13.96
CA GLN A 857 -29.08 -35.03 -14.81
C GLN A 857 -28.45 -35.54 -16.13
N PHE A 858 -28.85 -34.93 -17.24
CA PHE A 858 -28.23 -35.14 -18.54
C PHE A 858 -28.01 -33.81 -19.26
N HIS A 859 -27.07 -33.78 -20.20
CA HIS A 859 -26.79 -32.60 -21.01
C HIS A 859 -27.39 -32.75 -22.42
N TYR A 860 -27.70 -31.61 -23.02
CA TYR A 860 -28.28 -31.54 -24.34
C TYR A 860 -27.79 -30.29 -25.09
N TYR A 861 -27.31 -30.53 -26.30
CA TYR A 861 -26.91 -29.49 -27.25
C TYR A 861 -27.59 -29.76 -28.60
N ASN A 862 -27.88 -28.70 -29.36
CA ASN A 862 -28.72 -28.81 -30.57
C ASN A 862 -28.15 -29.79 -31.61
N TYR A 863 -26.82 -29.95 -31.67
CA TYR A 863 -26.18 -30.89 -32.59
C TYR A 863 -26.49 -32.36 -32.26
N MET A 864 -26.85 -32.68 -31.01
CA MET A 864 -27.15 -34.04 -30.57
C MET A 864 -28.47 -34.56 -31.18
N GLU A 865 -29.35 -33.67 -31.63
CA GLU A 865 -30.58 -34.03 -32.36
C GLU A 865 -30.30 -34.78 -33.67
N GLU A 866 -29.12 -34.62 -34.26
CA GLU A 866 -28.75 -35.32 -35.50
C GLU A 866 -28.30 -36.77 -35.25
N GLU A 867 -28.10 -37.16 -33.98
CA GLU A 867 -27.61 -38.47 -33.58
C GLU A 867 -28.76 -39.33 -33.02
N GLU A 868 -29.23 -40.34 -33.78
CA GLU A 868 -30.35 -41.23 -33.37
C GLU A 868 -30.13 -41.86 -31.97
N GLU A 869 -28.88 -42.00 -31.53
CA GLU A 869 -28.49 -42.60 -30.24
C GLU A 869 -28.48 -41.57 -29.08
N ARG A 870 -28.40 -40.25 -29.35
CA ARG A 870 -28.41 -39.17 -28.33
C ARG A 870 -29.77 -38.49 -28.15
N LYS A 871 -30.83 -39.23 -28.46
CA LYS A 871 -32.28 -38.91 -28.42
C LYS A 871 -32.70 -37.51 -27.95
N HIS A 872 -33.53 -36.92 -28.80
CA HIS A 872 -34.17 -35.60 -28.71
C HIS A 872 -34.75 -35.19 -27.36
N LEU A 873 -34.74 -33.88 -27.08
CA LEU A 873 -35.37 -33.27 -25.91
C LEU A 873 -36.87 -33.66 -25.78
N GLU A 874 -37.54 -33.81 -26.93
CA GLU A 874 -38.96 -34.20 -27.06
C GLU A 874 -39.25 -35.70 -26.84
N TYR A 875 -38.25 -36.51 -26.52
CA TYR A 875 -38.40 -37.97 -26.43
C TYR A 875 -38.99 -38.42 -25.08
N SER A 876 -40.15 -39.09 -25.09
CA SER A 876 -40.73 -39.66 -23.86
C SER A 876 -40.02 -40.94 -23.41
N PHE A 877 -39.88 -41.14 -22.08
CA PHE A 877 -39.28 -42.36 -21.52
C PHE A 877 -40.07 -43.63 -21.82
N THR A 878 -39.34 -44.71 -22.12
CA THR A 878 -39.94 -46.05 -22.23
C THR A 878 -40.31 -46.59 -20.84
N THR A 879 -41.16 -47.63 -20.78
CA THR A 879 -41.50 -48.29 -19.51
C THR A 879 -40.28 -48.90 -18.82
N GLU A 880 -39.27 -49.35 -19.58
CA GLU A 880 -38.03 -49.90 -19.04
C GLU A 880 -37.14 -48.78 -18.48
N GLU A 881 -36.99 -47.67 -19.21
CA GLU A 881 -36.24 -46.49 -18.72
C GLU A 881 -36.89 -45.89 -17.47
N LEU A 882 -38.24 -45.80 -17.41
CA LEU A 882 -38.96 -45.37 -16.21
C LEU A 882 -38.77 -46.31 -15.01
N ALA A 883 -38.55 -47.60 -15.27
CA ALA A 883 -38.29 -48.56 -14.21
C ALA A 883 -36.87 -48.38 -13.65
N LEU A 884 -35.87 -48.13 -14.51
CA LEU A 884 -34.50 -47.81 -14.11
C LEU A 884 -34.43 -46.54 -13.25
N LEU A 885 -35.15 -45.49 -13.66
CA LEU A 885 -35.23 -44.23 -12.92
C LEU A 885 -35.88 -44.40 -11.55
N ASN A 886 -36.74 -45.40 -11.37
CA ASN A 886 -37.39 -45.72 -10.09
C ASN A 886 -38.06 -44.51 -9.38
N GLY A 887 -38.53 -43.52 -10.16
CA GLY A 887 -39.16 -42.29 -9.65
C GLY A 887 -38.19 -41.17 -9.25
N ILE A 888 -36.89 -41.31 -9.50
CA ILE A 888 -35.90 -40.24 -9.32
C ILE A 888 -36.24 -39.08 -10.30
N PRO A 889 -36.30 -37.83 -9.83
CA PRO A 889 -36.52 -36.67 -10.69
C PRO A 889 -35.38 -36.46 -11.70
N ILE A 890 -35.67 -35.79 -12.81
CA ILE A 890 -34.71 -35.61 -13.91
C ILE A 890 -34.70 -34.15 -14.35
N ILE A 891 -33.50 -33.59 -14.52
CA ILE A 891 -33.26 -32.28 -15.13
C ILE A 891 -32.37 -32.39 -16.37
N ALA A 892 -32.48 -31.41 -17.26
CA ALA A 892 -31.43 -31.13 -18.24
C ALA A 892 -30.40 -30.18 -17.62
N GLY A 893 -29.25 -30.68 -17.21
CA GLY A 893 -28.24 -29.92 -16.47
C GLY A 893 -27.41 -28.97 -17.29
N GLU A 894 -27.35 -29.19 -18.60
CA GLU A 894 -26.80 -28.27 -19.57
C GLU A 894 -27.70 -28.25 -20.81
N LEU A 895 -28.12 -27.06 -21.20
CA LEU A 895 -28.89 -26.77 -22.40
C LEU A 895 -28.17 -25.72 -23.22
N GLU A 896 -28.05 -25.93 -24.52
CA GLU A 896 -27.61 -24.85 -25.40
C GLU A 896 -28.56 -23.63 -25.27
N PRO A 897 -28.06 -22.39 -25.07
CA PRO A 897 -28.85 -21.18 -24.89
C PRO A 897 -29.48 -20.70 -26.21
N THR A 898 -30.37 -21.51 -26.78
CA THR A 898 -31.22 -21.14 -27.93
C THR A 898 -32.64 -21.57 -27.65
N ASP A 899 -33.61 -20.84 -28.18
CA ASP A 899 -35.04 -21.21 -28.11
C ASP A 899 -35.47 -21.51 -26.65
N ILE A 900 -35.04 -20.65 -25.72
CA ILE A 900 -35.05 -20.94 -24.27
C ILE A 900 -36.44 -21.32 -23.77
N ILE A 901 -37.48 -20.58 -24.17
CA ILE A 901 -38.86 -20.84 -23.77
C ILE A 901 -39.36 -22.17 -24.31
N ASP A 902 -39.12 -22.43 -25.61
CA ASP A 902 -39.54 -23.66 -26.26
C ASP A 902 -38.90 -24.89 -25.59
N LYS A 903 -37.63 -24.81 -25.18
CA LYS A 903 -36.94 -25.89 -24.49
C LYS A 903 -37.49 -26.15 -23.09
N LEU A 904 -37.79 -25.10 -22.31
CA LEU A 904 -38.40 -25.26 -20.99
C LEU A 904 -39.81 -25.87 -21.10
N ASP A 905 -40.59 -25.44 -22.08
CA ASP A 905 -41.92 -26.00 -22.36
C ASP A 905 -41.82 -27.49 -22.74
N ILE A 906 -40.90 -27.87 -23.64
CA ILE A 906 -40.66 -29.28 -24.02
C ILE A 906 -40.28 -30.12 -22.80
N LEU A 907 -39.37 -29.62 -21.96
CA LEU A 907 -38.93 -30.32 -20.76
C LEU A 907 -40.09 -30.57 -19.80
N LEU A 908 -40.86 -29.54 -19.54
CA LEU A 908 -42.02 -29.63 -18.68
C LEU A 908 -43.08 -30.60 -19.23
N GLU A 909 -43.40 -30.51 -20.53
CA GLU A 909 -44.38 -31.39 -21.20
C GLU A 909 -43.97 -32.87 -21.18
N ASN A 910 -42.67 -33.14 -21.22
CA ASN A 910 -42.12 -34.49 -21.16
C ASN A 910 -41.88 -35.01 -19.74
N GLY A 911 -42.21 -34.21 -18.72
CA GLY A 911 -42.19 -34.62 -17.31
C GLY A 911 -40.82 -34.49 -16.63
N TYR A 912 -39.88 -33.78 -17.24
CA TYR A 912 -38.67 -33.33 -16.57
C TYR A 912 -39.05 -32.27 -15.52
N ILE A 913 -38.21 -32.10 -14.50
CA ILE A 913 -38.44 -31.14 -13.42
C ILE A 913 -37.56 -29.90 -13.53
N GLY A 914 -36.79 -29.76 -14.62
CA GLY A 914 -35.95 -28.59 -14.80
C GLY A 914 -34.98 -28.61 -15.98
N GLY A 915 -34.38 -27.44 -16.23
CA GLY A 915 -33.41 -27.19 -17.28
C GLY A 915 -32.47 -26.03 -16.91
N LEU A 916 -31.16 -26.20 -17.12
CA LEU A 916 -30.14 -25.18 -16.88
C LEU A 916 -29.38 -24.87 -18.17
N PHE A 917 -29.39 -23.61 -18.62
CA PHE A 917 -28.71 -23.21 -19.85
C PHE A 917 -27.20 -23.06 -19.64
N TRP A 918 -26.39 -23.54 -20.58
CA TRP A 918 -24.94 -23.41 -20.53
C TRP A 918 -24.51 -21.98 -20.87
N GLU A 919 -23.70 -21.36 -20.01
CA GLU A 919 -23.11 -20.05 -20.26
C GLU A 919 -21.65 -19.99 -19.80
N ASP A 920 -20.72 -19.85 -20.74
CA ASP A 920 -19.28 -19.84 -20.47
C ASP A 920 -18.53 -18.64 -21.06
N GLY A 921 -19.27 -17.70 -21.66
CA GLY A 921 -18.70 -16.52 -22.34
C GLY A 921 -17.96 -16.83 -23.64
N ASN A 922 -17.99 -18.08 -24.14
CA ASN A 922 -17.28 -18.53 -25.34
C ASN A 922 -18.25 -18.85 -26.49
N GLY A 923 -19.25 -17.99 -26.68
CA GLY A 923 -20.25 -18.12 -27.73
C GLY A 923 -21.55 -18.80 -27.30
N PHE A 924 -21.65 -19.18 -26.02
CA PHE A 924 -22.90 -19.54 -25.35
C PHE A 924 -23.17 -18.49 -24.28
N GLU A 925 -23.99 -17.49 -24.62
CA GLU A 925 -24.36 -16.37 -23.77
C GLU A 925 -25.85 -16.08 -23.96
N LEU A 926 -26.56 -15.85 -22.86
CA LEU A 926 -27.91 -15.31 -22.89
C LEU A 926 -27.82 -13.79 -22.93
N SER A 927 -28.54 -13.18 -23.85
CA SER A 927 -28.75 -11.72 -23.85
C SER A 927 -29.59 -11.29 -22.64
N GLU A 928 -29.50 -10.01 -22.27
CA GLU A 928 -30.34 -9.43 -21.22
C GLU A 928 -31.84 -9.69 -21.46
N SER A 929 -32.30 -9.62 -22.70
CA SER A 929 -33.70 -9.97 -23.04
C SER A 929 -34.03 -11.44 -22.84
N GLU A 930 -33.08 -12.35 -23.06
CA GLU A 930 -33.28 -13.78 -22.84
C GLU A 930 -33.25 -14.11 -21.33
N TYR A 931 -32.46 -13.39 -20.54
CA TYR A 931 -32.54 -13.46 -19.08
C TYR A 931 -33.91 -13.04 -18.55
N GLU A 932 -34.47 -11.94 -19.08
CA GLU A 932 -35.81 -11.52 -18.72
C GLU A 932 -36.88 -12.54 -19.16
N GLU A 933 -36.74 -13.11 -20.36
CA GLU A 933 -37.60 -14.21 -20.81
C GLU A 933 -37.50 -15.44 -19.88
N LEU A 934 -36.29 -15.83 -19.47
CA LEU A 934 -36.05 -16.93 -18.54
C LEU A 934 -36.69 -16.64 -17.18
N LYS A 935 -36.50 -15.43 -16.63
CA LYS A 935 -37.09 -14.99 -15.35
C LYS A 935 -38.61 -14.94 -15.39
N ASP A 936 -39.18 -14.48 -16.50
CA ASP A 936 -40.62 -14.40 -16.71
C ASP A 936 -41.26 -15.74 -17.06
N TRP A 937 -40.50 -16.71 -17.55
CA TRP A 937 -41.02 -18.05 -17.80
C TRP A 937 -41.60 -18.62 -16.51
N PHE A 938 -42.88 -18.97 -16.58
CA PHE A 938 -43.65 -19.42 -15.43
C PHE A 938 -44.71 -20.42 -15.88
N TYR A 939 -44.77 -21.55 -15.19
CA TYR A 939 -45.79 -22.56 -15.41
C TYR A 939 -46.64 -22.79 -14.16
N GLY A 940 -47.81 -22.17 -14.16
CA GLY A 940 -48.66 -22.09 -12.97
C GLY A 940 -49.96 -21.35 -13.21
N THR A 941 -50.62 -21.01 -12.12
CA THR A 941 -51.79 -20.13 -12.13
C THR A 941 -51.34 -18.70 -11.88
N ILE A 942 -51.75 -17.75 -12.72
CA ILE A 942 -51.50 -16.32 -12.52
C ILE A 942 -52.81 -15.64 -12.15
N CYS A 943 -52.87 -15.04 -10.97
CA CYS A 943 -54.01 -14.31 -10.44
C CYS A 943 -53.69 -12.81 -10.45
N GLU A 944 -54.47 -12.01 -11.16
CA GLU A 944 -54.36 -10.54 -11.17
C GLU A 944 -55.42 -9.94 -10.24
N TYR A 945 -55.08 -8.86 -9.53
CA TYR A 945 -55.93 -8.20 -8.54
C TYR A 945 -56.06 -6.70 -8.83
N ASN A 946 -57.13 -6.08 -8.34
CA ASN A 946 -57.30 -4.62 -8.39
C ASN A 946 -56.73 -3.94 -7.12
N ASP A 947 -56.69 -2.60 -7.11
CA ASP A 947 -56.21 -1.79 -5.97
C ASP A 947 -56.95 -2.06 -4.64
N ALA A 948 -58.13 -2.67 -4.68
CA ALA A 948 -58.89 -3.07 -3.49
C ALA A 948 -58.57 -4.50 -3.01
N GLY A 949 -57.61 -5.18 -3.64
CA GLY A 949 -57.21 -6.56 -3.34
C GLY A 949 -58.18 -7.63 -3.87
N GLN A 950 -59.07 -7.27 -4.80
CA GLN A 950 -60.05 -8.20 -5.37
C GLN A 950 -59.50 -8.85 -6.63
N LEU A 951 -59.62 -10.18 -6.74
CA LEU A 951 -59.21 -10.95 -7.92
C LEU A 951 -59.96 -10.43 -9.16
N ILE A 952 -59.28 -10.11 -10.25
CA ILE A 952 -59.93 -9.65 -11.50
C ILE A 952 -59.68 -10.63 -12.64
N LYS A 953 -58.64 -11.45 -12.57
CA LYS A 953 -58.31 -12.44 -13.58
C LYS A 953 -57.53 -13.62 -12.98
N GLU A 954 -57.82 -14.84 -13.44
CA GLU A 954 -57.12 -16.08 -13.08
C GLU A 954 -56.73 -16.79 -14.37
N ILE A 955 -55.45 -16.85 -14.71
CA ILE A 955 -54.89 -17.52 -15.90
C ILE A 955 -54.34 -18.87 -15.46
N ARG A 956 -54.71 -19.93 -16.18
CA ARG A 956 -54.25 -21.30 -15.93
C ARG A 956 -52.98 -21.62 -16.74
N PRO A 957 -52.26 -22.70 -16.40
CA PRO A 957 -51.04 -23.10 -17.12
C PRO A 957 -51.26 -23.40 -18.61
N ASP A 958 -52.47 -23.81 -19.00
CA ASP A 958 -52.84 -24.05 -20.41
C ASP A 958 -53.22 -22.76 -21.17
N GLY A 959 -53.02 -21.60 -20.55
CA GLY A 959 -53.37 -20.27 -21.05
C GLY A 959 -54.86 -19.92 -20.97
N ALA A 960 -55.74 -20.87 -20.64
CA ALA A 960 -57.16 -20.56 -20.42
C ALA A 960 -57.31 -19.67 -19.18
N TYR A 961 -58.29 -18.77 -19.16
CA TYR A 961 -58.40 -17.82 -18.05
C TYR A 961 -59.84 -17.51 -17.65
N LYS A 962 -60.01 -17.05 -16.41
CA LYS A 962 -61.24 -16.47 -15.90
C LYS A 962 -61.10 -14.97 -15.72
N THR A 963 -62.19 -14.21 -15.87
CA THR A 963 -62.29 -12.81 -15.41
C THR A 963 -63.38 -12.67 -14.35
N PHE A 964 -63.19 -11.75 -13.41
CA PHE A 964 -64.07 -11.49 -12.28
C PHE A 964 -64.49 -10.01 -12.32
N GLU A 965 -65.79 -9.75 -12.42
CA GLU A 965 -66.32 -8.41 -12.71
C GLU A 965 -67.52 -8.04 -11.82
N ASP A 966 -67.77 -6.73 -11.72
CA ASP A 966 -68.92 -6.13 -11.02
C ASP A 966 -69.09 -6.59 -9.55
N TYR A 967 -68.04 -6.43 -8.74
CA TYR A 967 -68.06 -6.76 -7.31
C TYR A 967 -69.19 -6.07 -6.53
N TYR A 968 -69.82 -6.81 -5.61
CA TYR A 968 -70.78 -6.21 -4.68
C TYR A 968 -70.06 -5.30 -3.68
N VAL A 969 -70.56 -4.07 -3.54
CA VAL A 969 -69.96 -3.02 -2.70
C VAL A 969 -69.74 -3.52 -1.26
N GLY A 970 -68.49 -3.48 -0.80
CA GLY A 970 -68.10 -3.88 0.55
C GLY A 970 -67.91 -5.38 0.75
N THR A 971 -67.78 -6.15 -0.34
CA THR A 971 -67.54 -7.60 -0.33
C THR A 971 -66.50 -7.97 -1.38
N ASP A 972 -65.89 -9.15 -1.23
CA ASP A 972 -65.01 -9.76 -2.26
C ASP A 972 -65.76 -10.75 -3.16
N GLN A 973 -67.08 -10.60 -3.27
CA GLN A 973 -67.92 -11.42 -4.14
C GLN A 973 -68.12 -10.72 -5.49
N ALA A 974 -67.53 -11.28 -6.55
CA ALA A 974 -67.79 -10.88 -7.93
C ALA A 974 -69.25 -11.21 -8.32
N GLN A 975 -69.92 -10.29 -9.01
CA GLN A 975 -71.23 -10.59 -9.60
C GLN A 975 -71.10 -11.48 -10.83
N TYR A 976 -70.07 -11.27 -11.67
CA TYR A 976 -69.85 -12.07 -12.87
C TYR A 976 -68.48 -12.74 -12.88
N ILE A 977 -68.45 -14.03 -13.22
CA ILE A 977 -67.22 -14.77 -13.52
C ILE A 977 -67.32 -15.31 -14.94
N LYS A 978 -66.36 -15.01 -15.80
CA LYS A 978 -66.35 -15.48 -17.20
C LYS A 978 -65.14 -16.37 -17.43
N GLU A 979 -65.29 -17.47 -18.17
CA GLU A 979 -64.16 -18.33 -18.55
C GLU A 979 -63.90 -18.25 -20.06
N TYR A 980 -62.62 -18.29 -20.42
CA TYR A 980 -62.11 -18.15 -21.78
C TYR A 980 -61.09 -19.24 -22.09
N THR A 981 -60.99 -19.63 -23.36
CA THR A 981 -59.83 -20.38 -23.88
C THR A 981 -58.59 -19.47 -23.97
N ALA A 982 -57.41 -20.09 -24.16
CA ALA A 982 -56.15 -19.36 -24.33
C ALA A 982 -56.15 -18.34 -25.49
N ASP A 983 -56.90 -18.62 -26.57
CA ASP A 983 -57.07 -17.69 -27.71
C ASP A 983 -58.11 -16.57 -27.46
N GLY A 984 -58.67 -16.49 -26.25
CA GLY A 984 -59.63 -15.47 -25.84
C GLY A 984 -61.09 -15.76 -26.23
N THR A 985 -61.42 -16.97 -26.66
CA THR A 985 -62.82 -17.35 -26.93
C THR A 985 -63.59 -17.57 -25.63
N LEU A 986 -64.66 -16.80 -25.42
CA LEU A 986 -65.54 -16.94 -24.24
C LEU A 986 -66.27 -18.30 -24.25
N LEU A 987 -66.08 -19.07 -23.19
CA LEU A 987 -66.70 -20.38 -22.96
C LEU A 987 -68.02 -20.25 -22.18
N VAL A 988 -67.98 -19.57 -21.04
CA VAL A 988 -69.12 -19.49 -20.11
C VAL A 988 -69.08 -18.18 -19.31
N THR A 989 -70.26 -17.70 -18.91
CA THR A 989 -70.45 -16.60 -17.96
C THR A 989 -71.32 -17.12 -16.84
N TYR A 990 -70.82 -16.99 -15.61
CA TYR A 990 -71.52 -17.25 -14.37
C TYR A 990 -71.92 -15.91 -13.74
N GLU A 991 -73.13 -15.84 -13.21
CA GLU A 991 -73.63 -14.72 -12.42
C GLU A 991 -73.94 -15.21 -11.01
N TYR A 992 -73.46 -14.51 -9.99
CA TYR A 992 -73.64 -14.84 -8.58
C TYR A 992 -74.40 -13.73 -7.84
N ASP A 993 -75.09 -14.08 -6.76
CA ASP A 993 -75.64 -13.11 -5.82
C ASP A 993 -74.60 -12.70 -4.76
N ILE A 994 -74.97 -11.75 -3.89
CA ILE A 994 -74.09 -11.22 -2.83
C ILE A 994 -73.71 -12.27 -1.79
N ASP A 995 -74.49 -13.35 -1.65
CA ASP A 995 -74.22 -14.46 -0.73
C ASP A 995 -73.37 -15.56 -1.40
N GLY A 996 -72.96 -15.36 -2.66
CA GLY A 996 -72.12 -16.28 -3.44
C GLY A 996 -72.89 -17.44 -4.09
N ASN A 997 -74.22 -17.37 -4.17
CA ASN A 997 -75.01 -18.40 -4.85
C ASN A 997 -75.04 -18.14 -6.36
N LEU A 998 -74.82 -19.17 -7.18
CA LEU A 998 -74.86 -19.08 -8.64
C LEU A 998 -76.28 -18.81 -9.14
N VAL A 999 -76.59 -17.61 -9.62
CA VAL A 999 -77.91 -17.19 -10.11
C VAL A 999 -78.14 -17.58 -11.57
N SER A 1000 -77.10 -17.54 -12.41
CA SER A 1000 -77.22 -17.83 -13.84
C SER A 1000 -75.89 -18.32 -14.42
N GLU A 1001 -75.95 -19.23 -15.41
CA GLU A 1001 -74.81 -19.60 -16.27
C GLU A 1001 -75.21 -19.47 -17.75
N THR A 1002 -74.23 -19.41 -18.68
CA THR A 1002 -74.48 -19.44 -20.14
C THR A 1002 -75.17 -20.75 -20.54
N GLY A 1003 -76.49 -20.81 -20.37
CA GLY A 1003 -77.30 -22.00 -20.63
C GLY A 1003 -78.34 -22.32 -19.57
N ALA A 1004 -78.32 -21.71 -18.37
CA ALA A 1004 -79.36 -21.93 -17.36
C ALA A 1004 -79.53 -20.80 -16.33
N ASP A 1005 -80.71 -20.71 -15.71
CA ASP A 1005 -81.00 -19.89 -14.51
C ASP A 1005 -81.20 -20.79 -13.29
N TYR A 1006 -80.87 -20.28 -12.11
CA TYR A 1006 -81.00 -20.99 -10.85
C TYR A 1006 -81.81 -20.19 -9.82
N THR A 1007 -82.52 -20.90 -8.93
CA THR A 1007 -83.14 -20.32 -7.72
C THR A 1007 -82.75 -21.17 -6.52
N TYR A 1008 -82.79 -20.61 -5.31
CA TYR A 1008 -82.35 -21.28 -4.08
C TYR A 1008 -83.40 -21.19 -2.98
N TYR A 1009 -83.46 -22.24 -2.17
CA TYR A 1009 -84.16 -22.21 -0.88
C TYR A 1009 -83.41 -21.33 0.11
N ALA A 1010 -84.09 -20.91 1.18
CA ALA A 1010 -83.46 -20.18 2.31
C ALA A 1010 -82.33 -20.98 3.01
N SER A 1011 -82.21 -22.28 2.73
CA SER A 1011 -81.12 -23.14 3.18
C SER A 1011 -79.84 -23.00 2.36
N GLY A 1012 -79.86 -22.27 1.23
CA GLY A 1012 -78.76 -22.19 0.26
C GLY A 1012 -78.72 -23.35 -0.74
N ARG A 1013 -79.70 -24.27 -0.73
CA ARG A 1013 -79.79 -25.37 -1.71
C ARG A 1013 -80.53 -24.92 -2.95
N VAL A 1014 -80.11 -25.39 -4.13
CA VAL A 1014 -80.80 -25.12 -5.41
C VAL A 1014 -82.25 -25.58 -5.30
N GLU A 1015 -83.20 -24.69 -5.62
CA GLU A 1015 -84.64 -24.94 -5.71
C GLU A 1015 -85.02 -25.29 -7.16
N THR A 1016 -84.57 -24.50 -8.14
CA THR A 1016 -84.76 -24.83 -9.58
C THR A 1016 -83.52 -24.54 -10.42
N LYS A 1017 -83.35 -25.30 -11.52
CA LYS A 1017 -82.43 -25.01 -12.65
C LYS A 1017 -83.28 -24.94 -13.93
N THR A 1018 -83.29 -23.80 -14.63
CA THR A 1018 -84.06 -23.58 -15.87
C THR A 1018 -83.12 -23.42 -17.05
N LEU A 1019 -83.17 -24.29 -18.05
CA LEU A 1019 -82.29 -24.20 -19.22
C LEU A 1019 -82.67 -23.01 -20.13
N LYS A 1020 -81.70 -22.19 -20.54
CA LYS A 1020 -81.83 -21.11 -21.53
C LYS A 1020 -81.63 -21.59 -22.97
N THR A 1021 -80.87 -22.68 -23.13
CA THR A 1021 -80.55 -23.32 -24.41
C THR A 1021 -80.88 -24.81 -24.33
N ALA A 1022 -81.04 -25.48 -25.47
CA ALA A 1022 -81.23 -26.93 -25.46
C ALA A 1022 -79.93 -27.63 -25.04
N SER A 1023 -80.03 -28.67 -24.22
CA SER A 1023 -78.90 -29.47 -23.74
C SER A 1023 -79.27 -30.95 -23.82
N GLY A 1024 -78.57 -31.72 -24.66
CA GLY A 1024 -78.93 -33.12 -24.94
C GLY A 1024 -80.34 -33.25 -25.53
N ASP A 1025 -81.17 -34.08 -24.91
CA ASP A 1025 -82.58 -34.29 -25.29
C ASP A 1025 -83.53 -33.22 -24.73
N ASP A 1026 -83.06 -32.37 -23.81
CA ASP A 1026 -83.87 -31.39 -23.11
C ASP A 1026 -83.87 -30.03 -23.84
N ALA A 1027 -85.07 -29.50 -24.09
CA ALA A 1027 -85.24 -28.24 -24.82
C ALA A 1027 -84.94 -27.03 -23.92
N ALA A 1028 -84.64 -25.89 -24.56
CA ALA A 1028 -84.63 -24.59 -23.87
C ALA A 1028 -85.98 -24.36 -23.16
N GLY A 1029 -85.93 -23.92 -21.91
CA GLY A 1029 -87.07 -23.75 -21.01
C GLY A 1029 -87.37 -24.96 -20.11
N THR A 1030 -86.58 -26.04 -20.19
CA THR A 1030 -86.71 -27.18 -19.26
C THR A 1030 -86.35 -26.75 -17.85
N VAL A 1031 -87.22 -27.03 -16.87
CA VAL A 1031 -87.04 -26.70 -15.46
C VAL A 1031 -86.83 -27.98 -14.66
N TYR A 1032 -85.68 -28.09 -13.99
CA TYR A 1032 -85.42 -29.08 -12.95
C TYR A 1032 -85.78 -28.46 -11.59
N THR A 1033 -86.51 -29.18 -10.75
CA THR A 1033 -86.84 -28.75 -9.38
C THR A 1033 -86.25 -29.74 -8.40
N TYR A 1034 -85.61 -29.22 -7.35
CA TYR A 1034 -84.93 -29.99 -6.34
C TYR A 1034 -85.63 -29.80 -4.99
N TYR A 1035 -85.56 -30.80 -4.11
CA TYR A 1035 -86.18 -30.72 -2.79
C TYR A 1035 -85.19 -30.23 -1.73
N ASP A 1036 -85.62 -29.33 -0.86
CA ASP A 1036 -84.80 -28.77 0.22
C ASP A 1036 -84.36 -29.83 1.25
N ASN A 1037 -85.08 -30.96 1.34
CA ASN A 1037 -85.01 -31.91 2.45
C ASN A 1037 -84.42 -33.30 2.14
N GLU A 1038 -83.85 -33.54 0.95
CA GLU A 1038 -83.24 -34.86 0.66
C GLU A 1038 -81.71 -34.84 0.88
N THR A 1039 -81.26 -35.55 1.90
CA THR A 1039 -79.89 -36.10 1.95
C THR A 1039 -79.78 -37.18 0.90
N ARG A 1040 -78.86 -36.99 -0.05
CA ARG A 1040 -78.55 -37.91 -1.16
C ARG A 1040 -78.20 -39.30 -0.61
N ASP A 1041 -79.09 -40.27 -0.80
CA ASP A 1041 -78.79 -41.69 -0.63
C ASP A 1041 -78.98 -42.34 -2.02
N THR A 1042 -77.91 -42.33 -2.83
CA THR A 1042 -77.73 -42.98 -4.17
C THR A 1042 -78.79 -42.62 -5.25
N GLN A 1043 -78.48 -42.08 -6.43
CA GLN A 1043 -77.36 -42.25 -7.37
C GLN A 1043 -77.31 -40.96 -8.22
#